data_AF-B2HK44-F1
#
_entry.id   AF-B2HK44-F1
#
_cell.length_a   1.000
_cell.length_b   1.000
_cell.length_c   1.000
_cell.angle_alpha   90.00
_cell.angle_beta   90.00
_cell.angle_gamma   90.00
#
_symmetry.space_group_name_H-M   'P 1'
#
loop_
_entity.id
_entity.type
_entity.pdbx_description
1 polymer ?
#
loop_
_entity_poly.entity_id
_entity_poly.type
_entity_poly.pdbx_seq_one_letter_code
_entity_poly.pdbx_strand_id
1 'polypeptide(L)'
;MSYVIVAPEMLEAAASDLANIGSAIGVANAAAALPTTSVLAAAADEVSAAIAAVFGEHGQAYQAFSAQATAFHADFVEALTTGVGSYAAAEATNAGQALLGAVNAPAQALLGRPLIGNGIDGTATNPNGGDGGLLYGNGGNGYSQTDGGLAGGKGGNAGLIGNGGAGGNGGDYLVGGGGAGGAGGNGGVLYGNGGTGGAGGSGTTSYGAAGVGGNALLFGNGGTGGSGLGGGGNGGNAVFGNGGAGGAGVAGIGGNGGNTFIGTGGAGGAGGGTILGGGSHAGGDGGSVGLWGSGGVGGAGTTPDADSGYAGGDGGNGGNGGLLYGDGGAGGAGGLGSDYSSLFYNAGNGGNGGVGGNASLVGNGGAGGAGGAGGTGSSLSYGGHGGNGGNGGTDGLLFGKGGAGGDGGAGGGTTSSGTGGSGGTGGTGGSSFIGSGGTGGAGGAGGTATGSGASGAGGAGGSGGYNGFIGAGGTGGAGGDGGGGNQGAAAGDGGSGGTAAGLFGAGGTGGTGGTGGTTTANGGTGGAAGVGGSGGDASSLIALGGTGGVGGVGGAATGGGATIGADGGTGGNGGNATGLLNFGGSGGAGGAGGAGATTGVQGAGGMGGTPGGQPGAAAVSALLPGGLASSTAAVGGAYQDLFTNTITNLQSLGATWAANPAPFLGQIVSNQFGYGQLIFAALGNATRDFTLGLAGLPPTFQTAFQAVLAGDFSGAASDMAEGLSKLVATGVDTSDLSNIKLLGPVGDLLPILRIPGDTAFNVANVIRTPTDTTVSVEFTSYVPPAITGTFGLPVALTLDAAGSAVTTANAVGTSVTALTNAVQAGDWPAAIGALVDAPAVVANGFLNGQGTMTVPLSVPIVDSAVINFPVNGILVPPHDYTATVVIAGFSYDVPIMGTPIGGIVPGLLTYAPQQFANAIGAAG
;
A
#
# COMPACT_ATOMS: atom_id res chain seq x y z
N MET A 1 -59.77 -8.40 -30.66
CA MET A 1 -60.33 -7.58 -29.56
C MET A 1 -60.73 -6.24 -30.16
N SER A 2 -61.92 -5.70 -29.86
CA SER A 2 -62.33 -4.39 -30.41
C SER A 2 -61.44 -3.30 -29.84
N TYR A 3 -60.83 -2.47 -30.70
CA TYR A 3 -60.12 -1.27 -30.27
C TYR A 3 -61.11 -0.32 -29.62
N VAL A 4 -60.97 -0.10 -28.32
CA VAL A 4 -61.65 1.00 -27.64
C VAL A 4 -60.83 2.25 -27.93
N ILE A 5 -61.34 3.12 -28.79
CA ILE A 5 -60.76 4.44 -29.06
C ILE A 5 -61.37 5.39 -28.03
N VAL A 6 -60.55 5.85 -27.09
CA VAL A 6 -60.90 6.95 -26.18
C VAL A 6 -60.28 8.22 -26.75
N ALA A 7 -60.95 9.37 -26.63
CA ALA A 7 -60.38 10.68 -26.98
C ALA A 7 -59.96 11.39 -25.68
N PRO A 8 -58.68 11.33 -25.27
CA PRO A 8 -58.23 11.87 -23.98
C PRO A 8 -58.55 13.36 -23.81
N GLU A 9 -58.48 14.14 -24.90
CA GLU A 9 -58.72 15.58 -24.88
C GLU A 9 -60.19 15.92 -24.55
N MET A 10 -61.14 15.07 -24.97
CA MET A 10 -62.56 15.25 -24.67
C MET A 10 -62.89 14.90 -23.21
N LEU A 11 -62.16 13.95 -22.62
CA LEU A 11 -62.34 13.54 -21.22
C LEU A 11 -61.67 14.51 -20.24
N GLU A 12 -60.53 15.11 -20.61
CA GLU A 12 -59.89 16.16 -19.82
C GLU A 12 -60.77 17.42 -19.74
N ALA A 13 -61.37 17.81 -20.87
CA ALA A 13 -62.36 18.89 -20.90
C ALA A 13 -63.58 18.58 -20.00
N ALA A 14 -64.09 17.34 -20.06
CA ALA A 14 -65.19 16.91 -19.20
C ALA A 14 -64.82 16.93 -17.70
N ALA A 15 -63.60 16.50 -17.32
CA ALA A 15 -63.15 16.54 -15.93
C ALA A 15 -63.06 17.99 -15.40
N SER A 16 -62.56 18.92 -16.23
CA SER A 16 -62.53 20.36 -15.93
C SER A 16 -63.94 20.94 -15.76
N ASP A 17 -64.86 20.62 -16.67
CA ASP A 17 -66.26 21.07 -16.59
C ASP A 17 -66.95 20.53 -15.32
N LEU A 18 -66.71 19.26 -14.97
CA LEU A 18 -67.22 18.68 -13.73
C LEU A 18 -66.64 19.36 -12.50
N ALA A 19 -65.34 19.68 -12.47
CA ALA A 19 -64.74 20.43 -11.37
C ALA A 19 -65.41 21.81 -11.20
N ASN A 20 -65.67 22.51 -12.30
CA ASN A 20 -66.37 23.80 -12.31
C ASN A 20 -67.82 23.69 -11.81
N ILE A 21 -68.56 22.64 -12.21
CA ILE A 21 -69.91 22.36 -11.71
C ILE A 21 -69.88 22.08 -10.19
N GLY A 22 -68.93 21.27 -9.73
CA GLY A 22 -68.75 20.97 -8.31
C GLY A 22 -68.50 22.24 -7.48
N SER A 23 -67.65 23.14 -7.98
CA SER A 23 -67.39 24.45 -7.37
C SER A 23 -68.65 25.32 -7.30
N ALA A 24 -69.40 25.44 -8.40
CA ALA A 24 -70.62 26.24 -8.45
C ALA A 24 -71.71 25.72 -7.50
N ILE A 25 -71.87 24.39 -7.41
CA ILE A 25 -72.80 23.73 -6.47
C ILE A 25 -72.34 23.96 -5.03
N GLY A 26 -71.03 23.84 -4.74
CA GLY A 26 -70.48 24.13 -3.41
C GLY A 26 -70.77 25.56 -2.95
N VAL A 27 -70.58 26.55 -3.83
CA VAL A 27 -70.91 27.96 -3.56
C VAL A 27 -72.40 28.17 -3.32
N ALA A 28 -73.26 27.53 -4.12
CA ALA A 28 -74.71 27.60 -3.95
C ALA A 28 -75.16 26.99 -2.61
N ASN A 29 -74.61 25.83 -2.23
CA ASN A 29 -74.91 25.17 -0.95
C ASN A 29 -74.45 26.01 0.25
N ALA A 30 -73.27 26.63 0.17
CA ALA A 30 -72.78 27.53 1.20
C ALA A 30 -73.63 28.80 1.34
N ALA A 31 -74.05 29.42 0.22
CA ALA A 31 -74.93 30.58 0.23
C ALA A 31 -76.32 30.27 0.81
N ALA A 32 -76.82 29.06 0.60
CA ALA A 32 -78.10 28.60 1.14
C ALA A 32 -78.04 28.17 2.62
N ALA A 33 -76.85 27.96 3.20
CA ALA A 33 -76.70 27.40 4.55
C ALA A 33 -77.35 28.24 5.64
N LEU A 34 -77.05 29.54 5.70
CA LEU A 34 -77.62 30.45 6.71
C LEU A 34 -79.15 30.60 6.60
N PRO A 35 -79.74 30.96 5.45
CA PRO A 35 -81.19 31.19 5.36
C PRO A 35 -82.02 29.91 5.58
N THR A 36 -81.43 28.72 5.41
CA THR A 36 -82.14 27.43 5.60
C THR A 36 -81.98 26.84 7.00
N THR A 37 -80.91 27.17 7.73
CA THR A 37 -80.66 26.65 9.09
C THR A 37 -81.09 27.59 10.21
N SER A 38 -81.24 28.88 9.93
CA SER A 38 -81.62 29.92 10.89
C SER A 38 -83.06 30.42 10.72
N VAL A 39 -83.99 29.51 10.42
CA VAL A 39 -85.41 29.87 10.27
C VAL A 39 -85.96 30.32 11.63
N LEU A 40 -86.41 31.56 11.70
CA LEU A 40 -87.04 32.14 12.89
C LEU A 40 -88.52 31.74 12.96
N ALA A 41 -89.02 31.50 14.16
CA ALA A 41 -90.45 31.28 14.39
C ALA A 41 -91.25 32.53 13.98
N ALA A 42 -92.33 32.36 13.22
CA ALA A 42 -93.16 33.46 12.73
C ALA A 42 -93.94 34.18 13.86
N ALA A 43 -94.20 33.48 14.97
CA ALA A 43 -94.81 34.00 16.18
C ALA A 43 -94.28 33.21 17.41
N ALA A 44 -94.60 33.69 18.62
CA ALA A 44 -94.11 33.11 19.88
C ALA A 44 -94.81 31.81 20.31
N ASP A 45 -95.60 31.19 19.42
CA ASP A 45 -96.34 29.96 19.69
C ASP A 45 -95.49 28.71 19.40
N GLU A 46 -95.85 27.61 20.06
CA GLU A 46 -95.16 26.33 19.97
C GLU A 46 -95.23 25.70 18.57
N VAL A 47 -96.25 26.00 17.77
CA VAL A 47 -96.39 25.48 16.39
C VAL A 47 -95.40 26.19 15.45
N SER A 48 -95.32 27.52 15.53
CA SER A 48 -94.32 28.31 14.79
C SER A 48 -92.89 27.94 15.17
N ALA A 49 -92.63 27.65 16.45
CA ALA A 49 -91.34 27.18 16.94
C ALA A 49 -91.00 25.76 16.42
N ALA A 50 -91.95 24.84 16.45
CA ALA A 50 -91.77 23.48 15.93
C ALA A 50 -91.53 23.44 14.42
N ILE A 51 -92.26 24.26 13.65
CA ILE A 51 -92.06 24.36 12.20
C ILE A 51 -90.68 24.94 11.87
N ALA A 52 -90.26 26.01 12.56
CA ALA A 52 -88.92 26.58 12.42
C ALA A 52 -87.82 25.56 12.75
N ALA A 53 -88.02 24.75 13.81
CA ALA A 53 -87.11 23.68 14.18
C ALA A 53 -87.00 22.58 13.10
N VAL A 54 -88.12 22.13 12.53
CA VAL A 54 -88.13 21.13 11.44
C VAL A 54 -87.37 21.65 10.21
N PHE A 55 -87.59 22.90 9.80
CA PHE A 55 -86.87 23.47 8.65
C PHE A 55 -85.38 23.69 8.96
N GLY A 56 -85.04 24.13 10.17
CA GLY A 56 -83.66 24.27 10.61
C GLY A 56 -82.91 22.93 10.64
N GLU A 57 -83.54 21.89 11.18
CA GLU A 57 -82.98 20.53 11.23
C GLU A 57 -82.87 19.92 9.82
N HIS A 58 -83.87 20.11 8.95
CA HIS A 58 -83.81 19.71 7.56
C HIS A 58 -82.68 20.43 6.80
N GLY A 59 -82.47 21.72 7.05
CA GLY A 59 -81.35 22.50 6.51
C GLY A 59 -79.99 21.94 6.96
N GLN A 60 -79.85 21.57 8.25
CA GLN A 60 -78.64 20.94 8.78
C GLN A 60 -78.37 19.57 8.14
N ALA A 61 -79.41 18.73 8.00
CA ALA A 61 -79.31 17.43 7.35
C ALA A 61 -78.93 17.55 5.85
N TYR A 62 -79.49 18.54 5.15
CA TYR A 62 -79.14 18.84 3.77
C TYR A 62 -77.68 19.29 3.64
N GLN A 63 -77.19 20.16 4.55
CA GLN A 63 -75.78 20.58 4.53
C GLN A 63 -74.84 19.39 4.73
N ALA A 64 -75.13 18.49 5.66
CA ALA A 64 -74.34 17.28 5.88
C ALA A 64 -74.32 16.36 4.64
N PHE A 65 -75.48 16.14 4.00
CA PHE A 65 -75.56 15.38 2.76
C PHE A 65 -74.80 16.04 1.61
N SER A 66 -74.92 17.37 1.48
CA SER A 66 -74.25 18.13 0.42
C SER A 66 -72.72 18.09 0.55
N ALA A 67 -72.19 18.07 1.78
CA ALA A 67 -70.77 17.88 2.05
C ALA A 67 -70.29 16.48 1.61
N GLN A 68 -71.08 15.43 1.91
CA GLN A 68 -70.79 14.07 1.46
C GLN A 68 -70.82 13.95 -0.08
N ALA A 69 -71.81 14.57 -0.73
CA ALA A 69 -71.89 14.61 -2.18
C ALA A 69 -70.72 15.38 -2.83
N THR A 70 -70.25 16.45 -2.18
CA THR A 70 -69.07 17.23 -2.63
C THR A 70 -67.79 16.39 -2.56
N ALA A 71 -67.60 15.62 -1.48
CA ALA A 71 -66.47 14.71 -1.34
C ALA A 71 -66.48 13.61 -2.42
N PHE A 72 -67.64 12.96 -2.61
CA PHE A 72 -67.81 11.98 -3.69
C PHE A 72 -67.53 12.57 -5.08
N HIS A 73 -68.02 13.79 -5.33
CA HIS A 73 -67.78 14.48 -6.60
C HIS A 73 -66.30 14.80 -6.82
N ALA A 74 -65.57 15.20 -5.77
CA ALA A 74 -64.13 15.42 -5.82
C ALA A 74 -63.38 14.11 -6.13
N ASP A 75 -63.70 13.03 -5.43
CA ASP A 75 -63.11 11.70 -5.66
C ASP A 75 -63.37 11.21 -7.09
N PHE A 76 -64.58 11.45 -7.62
CA PHE A 76 -64.94 11.10 -9.00
C PHE A 76 -64.13 11.86 -10.04
N VAL A 77 -63.97 13.18 -9.87
CA VAL A 77 -63.16 14.02 -10.77
C VAL A 77 -61.69 13.60 -10.70
N GLU A 78 -61.15 13.34 -9.51
CA GLU A 78 -59.78 12.87 -9.33
C GLU A 78 -59.53 11.50 -10.00
N ALA A 79 -60.46 10.55 -9.82
CA ALA A 79 -60.40 9.25 -10.46
C ALA A 79 -60.47 9.36 -12.00
N LEU A 80 -61.32 10.26 -12.52
CA LEU A 80 -61.45 10.51 -13.95
C LEU A 80 -60.15 11.12 -14.53
N THR A 81 -59.58 12.15 -13.89
CA THR A 81 -58.31 12.78 -14.29
C THR A 81 -57.14 11.79 -14.24
N THR A 82 -57.08 10.96 -13.20
CA THR A 82 -56.06 9.91 -13.06
C THR A 82 -56.21 8.84 -14.15
N GLY A 83 -57.45 8.44 -14.46
CA GLY A 83 -57.77 7.54 -15.56
C GLY A 83 -57.29 8.08 -16.91
N VAL A 84 -57.59 9.34 -17.23
CA VAL A 84 -57.15 10.00 -18.49
C VAL A 84 -55.62 10.02 -18.59
N GLY A 85 -54.91 10.35 -17.52
CA GLY A 85 -53.44 10.34 -17.49
C GLY A 85 -52.84 8.96 -17.77
N SER A 86 -53.49 7.88 -17.30
CA SER A 86 -53.03 6.50 -17.56
C SER A 86 -53.18 6.08 -19.02
N TYR A 87 -54.25 6.51 -19.70
CA TYR A 87 -54.46 6.25 -21.12
C TYR A 87 -53.51 7.06 -22.00
N ALA A 88 -53.34 8.36 -21.71
CA ALA A 88 -52.40 9.22 -22.43
C ALA A 88 -50.95 8.70 -22.34
N ALA A 89 -50.53 8.20 -21.16
CA ALA A 89 -49.23 7.56 -20.99
C ALA A 89 -49.09 6.24 -21.77
N ALA A 90 -50.14 5.43 -21.83
CA ALA A 90 -50.17 4.21 -22.64
C ALA A 90 -50.10 4.51 -24.14
N GLU A 91 -50.81 5.54 -24.63
CA GLU A 91 -50.74 6.00 -26.01
C GLU A 91 -49.35 6.55 -26.35
N ALA A 92 -48.74 7.36 -25.48
CA ALA A 92 -47.38 7.85 -25.68
C ALA A 92 -46.36 6.70 -25.77
N THR A 93 -46.54 5.64 -24.96
CA THR A 93 -45.70 4.43 -25.01
C THR A 93 -45.89 3.69 -26.34
N ASN A 94 -47.13 3.47 -26.76
CA ASN A 94 -47.45 2.79 -28.01
C ASN A 94 -47.00 3.59 -29.26
N ALA A 95 -47.14 4.91 -29.23
CA ALA A 95 -46.67 5.81 -30.28
C ALA A 95 -45.14 5.81 -30.37
N GLY A 96 -44.43 5.78 -29.23
CA GLY A 96 -42.98 5.61 -29.18
C GLY A 96 -42.53 4.28 -29.82
N GLN A 97 -43.24 3.19 -29.55
CA GLN A 97 -42.94 1.87 -30.15
C GLN A 97 -43.22 1.84 -31.66
N ALA A 98 -44.28 2.50 -32.14
CA ALA A 98 -44.56 2.61 -33.56
C ALA A 98 -43.49 3.42 -34.30
N LEU A 99 -43.00 4.51 -33.71
CA LEU A 99 -41.91 5.31 -34.25
C LEU A 99 -40.60 4.52 -34.29
N LEU A 100 -40.24 3.83 -33.21
CA LEU A 100 -39.07 2.94 -33.18
C LEU A 100 -39.19 1.82 -34.23
N GLY A 101 -40.38 1.24 -34.38
CA GLY A 101 -40.68 0.27 -35.43
C GLY A 101 -40.45 0.82 -36.83
N ALA A 102 -40.90 2.05 -37.11
CA ALA A 102 -40.69 2.73 -38.39
C ALA A 102 -39.21 3.04 -38.65
N VAL A 103 -38.46 3.48 -37.64
CA VAL A 103 -37.01 3.72 -37.71
C VAL A 103 -36.24 2.42 -37.94
N ASN A 104 -36.68 1.33 -37.32
CA ASN A 104 -36.02 0.03 -37.42
C ASN A 104 -36.39 -0.76 -38.67
N ALA A 105 -37.55 -0.52 -39.30
CA ALA A 105 -38.05 -1.31 -40.41
C ALA A 105 -37.04 -1.46 -41.58
N PRO A 106 -36.33 -0.40 -42.02
CA PRO A 106 -35.31 -0.55 -43.07
C PRO A 106 -34.13 -1.43 -42.64
N ALA A 107 -33.63 -1.26 -41.41
CA ALA A 107 -32.51 -2.04 -40.88
C ALA A 107 -32.90 -3.50 -40.65
N GLN A 108 -34.09 -3.74 -40.12
CA GLN A 108 -34.63 -5.09 -39.91
C GLN A 108 -34.82 -5.83 -41.24
N ALA A 109 -35.25 -5.13 -42.30
CA ALA A 109 -35.42 -5.71 -43.63
C ALA A 109 -34.08 -6.00 -44.34
N LEU A 110 -33.08 -5.12 -44.18
CA LEU A 110 -31.80 -5.23 -44.91
C LEU A 110 -30.75 -6.08 -44.19
N LEU A 111 -30.71 -6.00 -42.86
CA LEU A 111 -29.66 -6.58 -42.02
C LEU A 111 -30.20 -7.59 -41.01
N GLY A 112 -31.51 -7.83 -40.99
CA GLY A 112 -32.16 -8.77 -40.06
C GLY A 112 -32.13 -8.33 -38.60
N ARG A 113 -31.74 -7.07 -38.31
CA ARG A 113 -31.52 -6.54 -36.97
C ARG A 113 -32.02 -5.10 -36.84
N PRO A 114 -32.56 -4.70 -35.68
CA PRO A 114 -33.02 -3.33 -35.49
C PRO A 114 -31.83 -2.37 -35.47
N LEU A 115 -32.08 -1.10 -35.83
CA LEU A 115 -31.06 -0.06 -35.72
C LEU A 115 -30.90 0.39 -34.27
N ILE A 116 -32.02 0.57 -33.57
CA ILE A 116 -32.12 1.01 -32.17
C ILE A 116 -33.10 0.10 -31.42
N GLY A 117 -32.69 -0.43 -30.28
CA GLY A 117 -33.54 -1.25 -29.42
C GLY A 117 -32.75 -2.36 -28.75
N ASN A 118 -33.20 -2.80 -27.58
CA ASN A 118 -32.57 -3.92 -26.90
C ASN A 118 -32.86 -5.24 -27.64
N GLY A 119 -31.97 -6.20 -27.43
CA GLY A 119 -32.20 -7.58 -27.83
C GLY A 119 -33.36 -8.18 -27.05
N ILE A 120 -34.06 -9.12 -27.68
CA ILE A 120 -35.16 -9.84 -27.04
C ILE A 120 -34.56 -10.87 -26.08
N ASP A 121 -35.02 -10.88 -24.84
CA ASP A 121 -34.60 -11.90 -23.87
C ASP A 121 -35.00 -13.31 -24.33
N GLY A 122 -34.13 -14.28 -24.05
CA GLY A 122 -34.35 -15.67 -24.37
C GLY A 122 -35.57 -16.24 -23.64
N THR A 123 -36.19 -17.25 -24.25
CA THR A 123 -37.34 -17.97 -23.71
C THR A 123 -37.05 -19.46 -23.62
N ALA A 124 -37.90 -20.24 -22.97
CA ALA A 124 -37.72 -21.70 -22.89
C ALA A 124 -37.56 -22.37 -24.27
N THR A 125 -38.20 -21.86 -25.32
CA THR A 125 -38.12 -22.43 -26.68
C THR A 125 -36.99 -21.85 -27.53
N ASN A 126 -36.55 -20.62 -27.25
CA ASN A 126 -35.35 -20.02 -27.82
C ASN A 126 -34.48 -19.45 -26.69
N PRO A 127 -33.64 -20.28 -26.06
CA PRO A 127 -32.98 -19.89 -24.81
C PRO A 127 -32.01 -18.72 -24.94
N ASN A 128 -31.40 -18.51 -26.10
CA ASN A 128 -30.43 -17.42 -26.26
C ASN A 128 -31.13 -16.06 -26.32
N GLY A 129 -30.58 -15.08 -25.63
CA GLY A 129 -30.92 -13.68 -25.81
C GLY A 129 -30.53 -13.21 -27.21
N GLY A 130 -31.41 -12.42 -27.82
CA GLY A 130 -31.15 -11.79 -29.11
C GLY A 130 -30.14 -10.66 -28.99
N ASP A 131 -29.43 -10.36 -30.07
CA ASP A 131 -28.53 -9.22 -30.11
C ASP A 131 -29.31 -7.89 -30.05
N GLY A 132 -28.73 -6.88 -29.41
CA GLY A 132 -29.20 -5.50 -29.45
C GLY A 132 -29.12 -4.86 -30.84
N GLY A 133 -29.76 -3.70 -30.97
CA GLY A 133 -29.77 -2.90 -32.19
C GLY A 133 -28.38 -2.43 -32.60
N LEU A 134 -28.16 -2.24 -33.89
CA LEU A 134 -26.84 -1.99 -34.47
C LEU A 134 -26.16 -0.73 -33.93
N LEU A 135 -26.91 0.33 -33.64
CA LEU A 135 -26.36 1.59 -33.13
C LEU A 135 -26.50 1.73 -31.62
N TYR A 136 -27.69 1.43 -31.10
CA TYR A 136 -27.98 1.60 -29.68
C TYR A 136 -28.91 0.48 -29.19
N GLY A 137 -28.49 -0.24 -28.16
CA GLY A 137 -29.29 -1.27 -27.55
C GLY A 137 -28.45 -2.29 -26.80
N ASN A 138 -28.93 -2.68 -25.63
CA ASN A 138 -28.34 -3.77 -24.87
C ASN A 138 -28.66 -5.11 -25.54
N GLY A 139 -27.83 -6.11 -25.35
CA GLY A 139 -28.19 -7.48 -25.68
C GLY A 139 -29.28 -8.02 -24.76
N GLY A 140 -30.10 -8.95 -25.26
CA GLY A 140 -31.11 -9.63 -24.46
C GLY A 140 -30.47 -10.65 -23.50
N ASN A 141 -31.08 -10.87 -22.35
CA ASN A 141 -30.63 -11.89 -21.40
C ASN A 141 -30.89 -13.29 -21.93
N GLY A 142 -30.02 -14.24 -21.62
CA GLY A 142 -30.26 -15.66 -21.85
C GLY A 142 -31.28 -16.23 -20.88
N TYR A 143 -32.08 -17.18 -21.35
CA TYR A 143 -33.06 -17.90 -20.55
C TYR A 143 -32.36 -18.82 -19.56
N SER A 144 -32.77 -18.76 -18.30
CA SER A 144 -32.34 -19.71 -17.27
C SER A 144 -33.20 -20.96 -17.35
N GLN A 145 -32.58 -22.11 -17.57
CA GLN A 145 -33.29 -23.37 -17.76
C GLN A 145 -33.88 -23.88 -16.45
N THR A 146 -35.15 -24.28 -16.50
CA THR A 146 -35.83 -24.99 -15.41
C THR A 146 -35.84 -26.50 -15.62
N ASP A 147 -35.66 -26.93 -16.88
CA ASP A 147 -35.62 -28.34 -17.26
C ASP A 147 -34.22 -28.90 -17.07
N GLY A 148 -34.13 -30.08 -16.46
CA GLY A 148 -32.84 -30.60 -16.01
C GLY A 148 -31.88 -30.96 -17.14
N GLY A 149 -30.61 -30.58 -16.94
CA GLY A 149 -29.49 -30.95 -17.81
C GLY A 149 -29.36 -30.07 -19.06
N LEU A 150 -30.31 -29.15 -19.29
CA LEU A 150 -30.24 -28.22 -20.42
C LEU A 150 -29.31 -27.05 -20.12
N ALA A 151 -28.50 -26.67 -21.11
CA ALA A 151 -27.65 -25.49 -21.00
C ALA A 151 -28.47 -24.20 -20.95
N GLY A 152 -28.03 -23.28 -20.09
CA GLY A 152 -28.52 -21.92 -20.00
C GLY A 152 -28.33 -21.18 -21.32
N GLY A 153 -29.28 -20.31 -21.64
CA GLY A 153 -29.22 -19.48 -22.82
C GLY A 153 -28.03 -18.52 -22.78
N LYS A 154 -27.36 -18.30 -23.91
CA LYS A 154 -26.34 -17.25 -24.02
C LYS A 154 -27.00 -15.88 -23.96
N GLY A 155 -26.35 -14.91 -23.33
CA GLY A 155 -26.72 -13.50 -23.47
C GLY A 155 -26.44 -12.99 -24.88
N GLY A 156 -27.30 -12.12 -25.39
CA GLY A 156 -27.12 -11.47 -26.67
C GLY A 156 -26.04 -10.40 -26.63
N ASN A 157 -25.39 -10.13 -27.76
CA ASN A 157 -24.41 -9.05 -27.84
C ASN A 157 -25.10 -7.69 -28.01
N ALA A 158 -24.48 -6.62 -27.54
CA ALA A 158 -24.88 -5.27 -27.94
C ALA A 158 -24.38 -4.92 -29.36
N GLY A 159 -24.88 -3.80 -29.91
CA GLY A 159 -24.41 -3.24 -31.19
C GLY A 159 -23.20 -2.32 -31.02
N LEU A 160 -23.30 -1.06 -31.46
CA LEU A 160 -22.25 -0.06 -31.29
C LEU A 160 -22.19 0.48 -29.86
N ILE A 161 -23.36 0.84 -29.30
CA ILE A 161 -23.51 1.32 -27.92
C ILE A 161 -24.53 0.44 -27.19
N GLY A 162 -24.17 -0.08 -26.02
CA GLY A 162 -25.05 -0.87 -25.17
C GLY A 162 -24.31 -1.97 -24.43
N ASN A 163 -24.88 -2.48 -23.35
CA ASN A 163 -24.29 -3.56 -22.57
C ASN A 163 -24.68 -4.93 -23.16
N GLY A 164 -23.79 -5.91 -23.06
CA GLY A 164 -24.14 -7.29 -23.40
C GLY A 164 -25.17 -7.86 -22.43
N GLY A 165 -26.01 -8.76 -22.91
CA GLY A 165 -27.02 -9.44 -22.08
C GLY A 165 -26.37 -10.46 -21.15
N ALA A 166 -26.98 -10.71 -19.99
CA ALA A 166 -26.50 -11.76 -19.08
C ALA A 166 -26.75 -13.15 -19.68
N GLY A 167 -25.87 -14.10 -19.40
CA GLY A 167 -26.10 -15.52 -19.67
C GLY A 167 -27.11 -16.11 -18.69
N GLY A 168 -27.97 -17.00 -19.17
CA GLY A 168 -28.94 -17.73 -18.35
C GLY A 168 -28.30 -18.88 -17.59
N ASN A 169 -28.91 -19.29 -16.48
CA ASN A 169 -28.42 -20.42 -15.69
C ASN A 169 -28.72 -21.76 -16.40
N GLY A 170 -27.83 -22.73 -16.20
CA GLY A 170 -28.05 -24.11 -16.61
C GLY A 170 -29.07 -24.83 -15.73
N GLY A 171 -29.78 -25.80 -16.29
CA GLY A 171 -30.87 -26.49 -15.61
C GLY A 171 -30.39 -27.58 -14.67
N ASP A 172 -30.98 -27.62 -13.47
CA ASP A 172 -30.68 -28.63 -12.45
C ASP A 172 -31.26 -29.99 -12.82
N TYR A 173 -30.46 -31.05 -12.74
CA TYR A 173 -30.90 -32.40 -13.11
C TYR A 173 -30.78 -33.43 -11.99
N LEU A 174 -31.93 -33.89 -11.50
CA LEU A 174 -31.99 -34.88 -10.42
C LEU A 174 -31.45 -36.26 -10.83
N VAL A 175 -31.51 -36.64 -12.11
CA VAL A 175 -31.05 -37.97 -12.60
C VAL A 175 -30.10 -37.81 -13.80
N GLY A 176 -28.95 -37.17 -13.57
CA GLY A 176 -27.90 -36.99 -14.56
C GLY A 176 -27.02 -35.76 -14.30
N GLY A 177 -26.35 -35.27 -15.33
CA GLY A 177 -25.49 -34.09 -15.25
C GLY A 177 -26.30 -32.79 -15.29
N GLY A 178 -25.89 -31.79 -14.50
CA GLY A 178 -26.44 -30.45 -14.55
C GLY A 178 -26.07 -29.73 -15.85
N GLY A 179 -26.95 -28.86 -16.33
CA GLY A 179 -26.72 -28.09 -17.55
C GLY A 179 -25.67 -27.00 -17.37
N ALA A 180 -24.87 -26.70 -18.39
CA ALA A 180 -23.90 -25.60 -18.32
C ALA A 180 -24.59 -24.22 -18.25
N GLY A 181 -23.97 -23.25 -17.60
CA GLY A 181 -24.41 -21.85 -17.64
C GLY A 181 -24.16 -21.21 -19.01
N GLY A 182 -25.04 -20.30 -19.41
CA GLY A 182 -24.91 -19.55 -20.65
C GLY A 182 -23.80 -18.50 -20.56
N ALA A 183 -23.06 -18.28 -21.64
CA ALA A 183 -22.09 -17.18 -21.70
C ALA A 183 -22.80 -15.82 -21.67
N GLY A 184 -22.19 -14.81 -21.05
CA GLY A 184 -22.61 -13.42 -21.18
C GLY A 184 -22.34 -12.88 -22.59
N GLY A 185 -23.20 -11.98 -23.06
CA GLY A 185 -23.04 -11.32 -24.35
C GLY A 185 -21.96 -10.25 -24.33
N ASN A 186 -21.34 -9.95 -25.47
CA ASN A 186 -20.36 -8.87 -25.54
C ASN A 186 -21.04 -7.49 -25.44
N GLY A 187 -20.37 -6.54 -24.80
CA GLY A 187 -20.74 -5.13 -24.80
C GLY A 187 -20.57 -4.49 -26.17
N GLY A 188 -21.06 -3.26 -26.29
CA GLY A 188 -21.06 -2.52 -27.54
C GLY A 188 -19.64 -2.29 -28.07
N VAL A 189 -19.51 -2.26 -29.41
CA VAL A 189 -18.21 -2.07 -30.07
C VAL A 189 -17.50 -0.80 -29.60
N LEU A 190 -18.24 0.30 -29.45
CA LEU A 190 -17.70 1.58 -29.00
C LEU A 190 -17.83 1.75 -27.49
N TYR A 191 -19.03 1.54 -26.94
CA TYR A 191 -19.27 1.70 -25.50
C TYR A 191 -20.25 0.66 -24.98
N GLY A 192 -19.86 -0.03 -23.92
CA GLY A 192 -20.74 -0.94 -23.21
C GLY A 192 -19.99 -2.01 -22.45
N ASN A 193 -20.55 -2.39 -21.32
CA ASN A 193 -20.02 -3.47 -20.51
C ASN A 193 -20.39 -4.83 -21.13
N GLY A 194 -19.52 -5.82 -20.95
CA GLY A 194 -19.87 -7.20 -21.21
C GLY A 194 -20.93 -7.71 -20.23
N GLY A 195 -21.79 -8.61 -20.70
CA GLY A 195 -22.80 -9.28 -19.87
C GLY A 195 -22.17 -10.32 -18.96
N THR A 196 -22.78 -10.58 -17.81
CA THR A 196 -22.31 -11.61 -16.87
C THR A 196 -22.57 -13.01 -17.42
N GLY A 197 -21.70 -13.97 -17.11
CA GLY A 197 -21.96 -15.39 -17.38
C GLY A 197 -23.02 -15.96 -16.45
N GLY A 198 -23.79 -16.95 -16.93
CA GLY A 198 -24.81 -17.65 -16.16
C GLY A 198 -24.24 -18.74 -15.28
N ALA A 199 -24.95 -19.10 -14.21
CA ALA A 199 -24.54 -20.17 -13.31
C ALA A 199 -24.65 -21.56 -13.97
N GLY A 200 -23.74 -22.47 -13.63
CA GLY A 200 -23.87 -23.87 -13.99
C GLY A 200 -24.90 -24.59 -13.11
N GLY A 201 -25.71 -25.46 -13.72
CA GLY A 201 -26.75 -26.23 -13.04
C GLY A 201 -26.21 -27.41 -12.24
N SER A 202 -27.01 -27.84 -11.28
CA SER A 202 -26.74 -28.95 -10.38
C SER A 202 -27.02 -30.30 -11.03
N GLY A 203 -26.29 -31.36 -10.67
CA GLY A 203 -26.56 -32.70 -11.17
C GLY A 203 -26.08 -33.79 -10.22
N THR A 204 -26.67 -34.98 -10.32
CA THR A 204 -26.29 -36.15 -9.51
C THR A 204 -25.08 -36.91 -10.04
N THR A 205 -24.75 -36.76 -11.33
CA THR A 205 -23.56 -37.40 -11.93
C THR A 205 -22.43 -36.42 -12.26
N SER A 206 -22.76 -35.14 -12.50
CA SER A 206 -21.81 -34.07 -12.80
C SER A 206 -22.49 -32.71 -12.65
N TYR A 207 -21.72 -31.66 -12.39
CA TYR A 207 -22.22 -30.28 -12.37
C TYR A 207 -21.98 -29.60 -13.71
N GLY A 208 -22.89 -28.72 -14.09
CA GLY A 208 -22.67 -27.83 -15.23
C GLY A 208 -21.56 -26.84 -14.93
N ALA A 209 -20.65 -26.63 -15.88
CA ALA A 209 -19.71 -25.51 -15.81
C ALA A 209 -20.47 -24.19 -15.90
N ALA A 210 -19.99 -23.15 -15.23
CA ALA A 210 -20.58 -21.83 -15.34
C ALA A 210 -20.16 -21.13 -16.64
N GLY A 211 -21.00 -20.19 -17.09
CA GLY A 211 -20.77 -19.45 -18.31
C GLY A 211 -19.67 -18.40 -18.17
N VAL A 212 -18.90 -18.16 -19.22
CA VAL A 212 -17.94 -17.05 -19.26
C VAL A 212 -18.64 -15.69 -19.29
N GLY A 213 -18.01 -14.65 -18.75
CA GLY A 213 -18.43 -13.26 -18.91
C GLY A 213 -18.17 -12.76 -20.33
N GLY A 214 -19.02 -11.86 -20.81
CA GLY A 214 -18.87 -11.22 -22.12
C GLY A 214 -17.77 -10.16 -22.11
N ASN A 215 -17.15 -9.90 -23.26
CA ASN A 215 -16.11 -8.87 -23.35
C ASN A 215 -16.71 -7.47 -23.51
N ALA A 216 -16.01 -6.45 -23.01
CA ALA A 216 -16.14 -5.07 -23.49
C ALA A 216 -15.12 -4.82 -24.60
N LEU A 217 -15.56 -4.22 -25.72
CA LEU A 217 -14.74 -4.16 -26.92
C LEU A 217 -13.83 -2.93 -26.96
N LEU A 218 -14.36 -1.71 -26.92
CA LEU A 218 -13.55 -0.50 -26.87
C LEU A 218 -13.61 0.14 -25.49
N PHE A 219 -14.71 0.79 -25.12
CA PHE A 219 -14.92 1.35 -23.78
C PHE A 219 -15.94 0.53 -22.98
N GLY A 220 -15.62 0.22 -21.74
CA GLY A 220 -16.49 -0.52 -20.82
C GLY A 220 -15.73 -1.60 -20.06
N ASN A 221 -16.42 -2.19 -19.09
CA ASN A 221 -15.87 -3.27 -18.26
C ASN A 221 -16.28 -4.63 -18.82
N GLY A 222 -15.37 -5.60 -18.76
CA GLY A 222 -15.70 -7.00 -19.03
C GLY A 222 -16.74 -7.52 -18.05
N GLY A 223 -17.62 -8.39 -18.52
CA GLY A 223 -18.63 -9.05 -17.69
C GLY A 223 -18.00 -10.06 -16.76
N THR A 224 -18.55 -10.25 -15.56
CA THR A 224 -18.07 -11.30 -14.66
C THR A 224 -18.38 -12.68 -15.21
N GLY A 225 -17.52 -13.66 -14.96
CA GLY A 225 -17.85 -15.06 -15.16
C GLY A 225 -18.97 -15.51 -14.23
N GLY A 226 -19.73 -16.50 -14.66
CA GLY A 226 -20.77 -17.12 -13.84
C GLY A 226 -20.15 -17.95 -12.72
N SER A 227 -20.81 -17.97 -11.57
CA SER A 227 -20.51 -18.90 -10.49
C SER A 227 -21.43 -20.10 -10.58
N GLY A 228 -20.94 -21.32 -10.35
CA GLY A 228 -21.77 -22.52 -10.45
C GLY A 228 -21.21 -23.71 -9.72
N LEU A 229 -22.00 -24.78 -9.63
CA LEU A 229 -21.55 -26.03 -9.01
C LEU A 229 -20.40 -26.70 -9.76
N GLY A 230 -20.24 -26.48 -11.07
CA GLY A 230 -19.05 -26.90 -11.81
C GLY A 230 -17.87 -25.93 -11.66
N GLY A 231 -16.99 -25.90 -12.66
CA GLY A 231 -15.95 -24.88 -12.74
C GLY A 231 -16.52 -23.48 -12.95
N GLY A 232 -15.88 -22.48 -12.34
CA GLY A 232 -16.24 -21.08 -12.49
C GLY A 232 -15.97 -20.56 -13.90
N GLY A 233 -16.82 -19.66 -14.39
CA GLY A 233 -16.62 -19.05 -15.70
C GLY A 233 -15.50 -18.01 -15.67
N ASN A 234 -14.73 -17.88 -16.74
CA ASN A 234 -13.77 -16.79 -16.84
C ASN A 234 -14.48 -15.44 -16.97
N GLY A 235 -13.88 -14.38 -16.42
CA GLY A 235 -14.31 -13.01 -16.65
C GLY A 235 -14.01 -12.55 -18.07
N GLY A 236 -14.82 -11.63 -18.57
CA GLY A 236 -14.66 -11.04 -19.90
C GLY A 236 -13.53 -10.01 -19.95
N ASN A 237 -12.92 -9.86 -21.11
CA ASN A 237 -11.84 -8.90 -21.33
C ASN A 237 -12.39 -7.48 -21.57
N ALA A 238 -11.52 -6.48 -21.45
CA ALA A 238 -11.76 -5.10 -21.85
C ALA A 238 -10.58 -4.54 -22.66
N VAL A 239 -10.78 -3.45 -23.42
CA VAL A 239 -9.66 -2.65 -23.97
C VAL A 239 -9.44 -1.40 -23.12
N PHE A 240 -10.46 -0.55 -22.98
CA PHE A 240 -10.47 0.60 -22.07
C PHE A 240 -11.55 0.40 -21.00
N GLY A 241 -11.14 -0.03 -19.82
CA GLY A 241 -11.99 -0.38 -18.69
C GLY A 241 -11.45 -1.58 -17.94
N ASN A 242 -12.18 -2.05 -16.95
CA ASN A 242 -11.72 -3.14 -16.10
C ASN A 242 -12.07 -4.50 -16.70
N GLY A 243 -11.18 -5.48 -16.54
CA GLY A 243 -11.52 -6.88 -16.82
C GLY A 243 -12.59 -7.39 -15.86
N GLY A 244 -13.43 -8.30 -16.33
CA GLY A 244 -14.46 -8.93 -15.51
C GLY A 244 -13.84 -9.90 -14.51
N ALA A 245 -14.41 -10.03 -13.31
CA ALA A 245 -13.97 -11.06 -12.37
C ALA A 245 -14.31 -12.47 -12.89
N GLY A 246 -13.47 -13.45 -12.61
CA GLY A 246 -13.80 -14.86 -12.77
C GLY A 246 -14.85 -15.30 -11.75
N GLY A 247 -15.74 -16.19 -12.16
CA GLY A 247 -16.75 -16.78 -11.30
C GLY A 247 -16.17 -17.86 -10.39
N ALA A 248 -16.83 -18.10 -9.25
CA ALA A 248 -16.43 -19.17 -8.36
C ALA A 248 -16.83 -20.53 -8.95
N GLY A 249 -15.92 -21.51 -8.93
CA GLY A 249 -16.32 -22.91 -9.05
C GLY A 249 -16.74 -23.37 -7.67
N VAL A 250 -17.87 -24.05 -7.49
CA VAL A 250 -18.29 -24.57 -6.17
C VAL A 250 -17.92 -26.04 -6.00
N ALA A 251 -17.77 -26.80 -7.08
CA ALA A 251 -17.12 -28.12 -7.11
C ALA A 251 -16.18 -28.27 -8.32
N GLY A 252 -15.49 -27.19 -8.68
CA GLY A 252 -14.50 -27.14 -9.76
C GLY A 252 -13.52 -25.98 -9.57
N ILE A 253 -12.57 -25.82 -10.50
CA ILE A 253 -11.61 -24.70 -10.46
C ILE A 253 -12.32 -23.34 -10.53
N GLY A 254 -11.73 -22.32 -9.91
CA GLY A 254 -12.18 -20.94 -10.08
C GLY A 254 -11.93 -20.45 -11.49
N GLY A 255 -12.81 -19.58 -12.00
CA GLY A 255 -12.63 -18.96 -13.30
C GLY A 255 -11.53 -17.89 -13.27
N ASN A 256 -10.79 -17.71 -14.36
CA ASN A 256 -9.78 -16.66 -14.43
C ASN A 256 -10.42 -15.27 -14.57
N GLY A 257 -9.78 -14.24 -14.03
CA GLY A 257 -10.13 -12.85 -14.27
C GLY A 257 -9.85 -12.41 -15.71
N GLY A 258 -10.65 -11.48 -16.21
CA GLY A 258 -10.52 -10.92 -17.55
C GLY A 258 -9.35 -9.97 -17.68
N ASN A 259 -8.72 -9.96 -18.85
CA ASN A 259 -7.60 -9.07 -19.15
C ASN A 259 -8.09 -7.69 -19.59
N THR A 260 -7.23 -6.67 -19.47
CA THR A 260 -7.49 -5.35 -20.05
C THR A 260 -6.26 -4.73 -20.70
N PHE A 261 -6.42 -3.80 -21.64
CA PHE A 261 -5.29 -3.02 -22.17
C PHE A 261 -5.02 -1.78 -21.30
N ILE A 262 -6.07 -1.06 -20.91
CA ILE A 262 -6.03 0.08 -19.99
C ILE A 262 -7.18 -0.05 -18.97
N GLY A 263 -6.83 -0.14 -17.68
CA GLY A 263 -7.76 -0.34 -16.57
C GLY A 263 -7.21 -1.36 -15.58
N THR A 264 -8.06 -1.93 -14.71
CA THR A 264 -7.64 -3.00 -13.80
C THR A 264 -7.97 -4.38 -14.37
N GLY A 265 -7.07 -5.34 -14.21
CA GLY A 265 -7.36 -6.75 -14.49
C GLY A 265 -8.46 -7.28 -13.57
N GLY A 266 -9.26 -8.22 -14.07
CA GLY A 266 -10.32 -8.85 -13.28
C GLY A 266 -9.76 -9.76 -12.19
N ALA A 267 -10.43 -9.89 -11.04
CA ALA A 267 -10.04 -10.87 -10.03
C ALA A 267 -10.29 -12.30 -10.52
N GLY A 268 -9.47 -13.26 -10.11
CA GLY A 268 -9.74 -14.68 -10.27
C GLY A 268 -10.83 -15.16 -9.31
N GLY A 269 -11.65 -16.11 -9.75
CA GLY A 269 -12.69 -16.72 -8.95
C GLY A 269 -12.12 -17.74 -7.96
N ALA A 270 -12.79 -17.96 -6.83
CA ALA A 270 -12.39 -19.01 -5.90
C ALA A 270 -12.64 -20.42 -6.50
N GLY A 271 -11.79 -21.39 -6.15
CA GLY A 271 -12.08 -22.79 -6.41
C GLY A 271 -13.20 -23.31 -5.52
N GLY A 272 -13.75 -24.47 -5.87
CA GLY A 272 -14.90 -25.09 -5.19
C GLY A 272 -14.63 -26.33 -4.31
N GLY A 273 -15.32 -26.39 -3.17
CA GLY A 273 -15.30 -27.53 -2.25
C GLY A 273 -15.92 -28.82 -2.81
N THR A 274 -15.92 -29.88 -2.01
CA THR A 274 -16.35 -31.20 -2.46
C THR A 274 -17.89 -31.30 -2.40
N ILE A 275 -18.52 -31.76 -3.49
CA ILE A 275 -19.86 -32.36 -3.44
C ILE A 275 -19.76 -33.65 -4.28
N LEU A 276 -19.88 -34.83 -3.64
CA LEU A 276 -19.77 -36.19 -4.22
C LEU A 276 -18.35 -36.81 -4.33
N GLY A 277 -17.40 -36.47 -3.45
CA GLY A 277 -16.10 -37.16 -3.38
C GLY A 277 -15.07 -36.75 -4.45
N GLY A 278 -15.28 -35.61 -5.11
CA GLY A 278 -14.24 -34.94 -5.91
C GLY A 278 -13.20 -34.27 -5.00
N GLY A 279 -11.93 -34.28 -5.42
CA GLY A 279 -10.83 -33.62 -4.69
C GLY A 279 -10.94 -32.09 -4.69
N SER A 280 -9.91 -31.43 -4.17
CA SER A 280 -9.83 -29.97 -4.12
C SER A 280 -9.47 -29.33 -5.46
N HIS A 281 -9.81 -28.05 -5.61
CA HIS A 281 -9.64 -27.30 -6.83
C HIS A 281 -8.92 -25.97 -6.59
N ALA A 282 -8.11 -25.56 -7.55
CA ALA A 282 -7.40 -24.30 -7.47
C ALA A 282 -8.33 -23.08 -7.67
N GLY A 283 -7.94 -21.95 -7.11
CA GLY A 283 -8.48 -20.65 -7.49
C GLY A 283 -8.06 -20.26 -8.91
N GLY A 284 -8.86 -19.42 -9.56
CA GLY A 284 -8.55 -18.87 -10.88
C GLY A 284 -7.49 -17.78 -10.81
N ASP A 285 -6.72 -17.61 -11.87
CA ASP A 285 -5.72 -16.53 -11.95
C ASP A 285 -6.40 -15.16 -12.10
N GLY A 286 -5.74 -14.10 -11.61
CA GLY A 286 -6.12 -12.72 -11.87
C GLY A 286 -5.80 -12.29 -13.30
N GLY A 287 -6.63 -11.41 -13.85
CA GLY A 287 -6.46 -10.85 -15.19
C GLY A 287 -5.26 -9.91 -15.29
N SER A 288 -4.57 -9.94 -16.42
CA SER A 288 -3.41 -9.07 -16.66
C SER A 288 -3.78 -7.78 -17.38
N VAL A 289 -2.93 -6.76 -17.24
CA VAL A 289 -3.07 -5.46 -17.90
C VAL A 289 -1.99 -5.28 -18.97
N GLY A 290 -2.37 -4.77 -20.14
CA GLY A 290 -1.47 -4.56 -21.28
C GLY A 290 -0.57 -3.35 -21.12
N LEU A 291 -1.14 -2.14 -21.02
CA LEU A 291 -0.41 -0.87 -21.08
C LEU A 291 -0.44 -0.08 -19.78
N TRP A 292 -1.63 0.13 -19.19
CA TRP A 292 -1.80 0.99 -18.03
C TRP A 292 -2.85 0.47 -17.05
N GLY A 293 -2.47 0.35 -15.78
CA GLY A 293 -3.33 -0.06 -14.66
C GLY A 293 -2.88 -1.38 -14.03
N SER A 294 -3.51 -1.75 -12.92
CA SER A 294 -3.06 -2.83 -12.05
C SER A 294 -3.62 -4.20 -12.44
N GLY A 295 -2.82 -5.24 -12.28
CA GLY A 295 -3.26 -6.63 -12.44
C GLY A 295 -4.34 -7.02 -11.43
N GLY A 296 -5.18 -7.98 -11.80
CA GLY A 296 -6.21 -8.52 -10.93
C GLY A 296 -5.64 -9.48 -9.88
N VAL A 297 -6.31 -9.61 -8.73
CA VAL A 297 -5.91 -10.58 -7.70
C VAL A 297 -6.25 -12.02 -8.13
N GLY A 298 -5.45 -12.99 -7.72
CA GLY A 298 -5.76 -14.42 -7.86
C GLY A 298 -6.86 -14.87 -6.91
N GLY A 299 -7.64 -15.86 -7.32
CA GLY A 299 -8.70 -16.47 -6.52
C GLY A 299 -8.16 -17.43 -5.47
N ALA A 300 -8.90 -17.60 -4.37
CA ALA A 300 -8.51 -18.56 -3.33
C ALA A 300 -8.72 -20.02 -3.77
N GLY A 301 -7.87 -20.92 -3.31
CA GLY A 301 -8.04 -22.35 -3.43
C GLY A 301 -9.03 -22.92 -2.41
N THR A 302 -9.40 -24.17 -2.57
CA THR A 302 -10.55 -24.77 -1.85
C THR A 302 -10.21 -25.35 -0.51
N THR A 303 -11.11 -25.17 0.45
CA THR A 303 -11.21 -26.01 1.64
C THR A 303 -12.13 -27.20 1.32
N PRO A 304 -11.61 -28.45 1.25
CA PRO A 304 -12.42 -29.64 1.05
C PRO A 304 -13.31 -29.93 2.28
N ASP A 305 -14.27 -30.84 2.10
CA ASP A 305 -15.17 -31.27 3.18
C ASP A 305 -14.41 -31.89 4.34
N ALA A 306 -14.89 -31.68 5.56
CA ALA A 306 -14.32 -32.24 6.77
C ALA A 306 -14.29 -33.78 6.73
N ASP A 307 -13.20 -34.36 7.26
CA ASP A 307 -13.00 -35.81 7.38
C ASP A 307 -12.85 -36.56 6.04
N SER A 308 -12.38 -35.88 4.98
CA SER A 308 -12.13 -36.46 3.65
C SER A 308 -10.67 -36.83 3.37
N GLY A 309 -9.71 -36.21 4.07
CA GLY A 309 -8.28 -36.43 3.88
C GLY A 309 -7.74 -35.81 2.57
N TYR A 310 -8.56 -35.06 1.84
CA TYR A 310 -8.13 -34.36 0.63
C TYR A 310 -7.28 -33.15 0.96
N ALA A 311 -6.20 -32.96 0.18
CA ALA A 311 -5.42 -31.75 0.24
C ALA A 311 -6.25 -30.54 -0.17
N GLY A 312 -5.95 -29.35 0.35
CA GLY A 312 -6.57 -28.09 -0.07
C GLY A 312 -6.14 -27.69 -1.49
N GLY A 313 -6.96 -26.87 -2.14
CA GLY A 313 -6.68 -26.39 -3.49
C GLY A 313 -5.63 -25.28 -3.48
N ASP A 314 -4.82 -25.16 -4.53
CA ASP A 314 -3.86 -24.05 -4.64
C ASP A 314 -4.57 -22.71 -4.90
N GLY A 315 -3.99 -21.60 -4.45
CA GLY A 315 -4.43 -20.27 -4.81
C GLY A 315 -4.06 -19.92 -6.25
N GLY A 316 -4.90 -19.15 -6.94
CA GLY A 316 -4.63 -18.64 -8.28
C GLY A 316 -3.56 -17.55 -8.25
N ASN A 317 -2.82 -17.37 -9.34
CA ASN A 317 -1.79 -16.33 -9.43
C ASN A 317 -2.42 -14.94 -9.60
N GLY A 318 -1.72 -13.91 -9.16
CA GLY A 318 -2.05 -12.52 -9.47
C GLY A 318 -1.73 -12.17 -10.92
N GLY A 319 -2.55 -11.31 -11.53
CA GLY A 319 -2.33 -10.81 -12.88
C GLY A 319 -1.20 -9.78 -12.93
N ASN A 320 -0.53 -9.66 -14.08
CA ASN A 320 0.53 -8.66 -14.24
C ASN A 320 -0.05 -7.24 -14.40
N GLY A 321 0.66 -6.24 -13.86
CA GLY A 321 0.38 -4.82 -14.08
C GLY A 321 0.77 -4.37 -15.49
N GLY A 322 0.29 -3.18 -15.88
CA GLY A 322 0.50 -2.63 -17.22
C GLY A 322 1.97 -2.34 -17.55
N LEU A 323 2.31 -2.39 -18.85
CA LEU A 323 3.67 -2.14 -19.35
C LEU A 323 4.27 -0.80 -18.86
N LEU A 324 3.49 0.29 -18.86
CA LEU A 324 3.98 1.63 -18.53
C LEU A 324 3.78 2.01 -17.07
N TYR A 325 2.61 1.67 -16.52
CA TYR A 325 2.23 1.97 -15.15
C TYR A 325 1.25 0.93 -14.65
N GLY A 326 1.46 0.42 -13.45
CA GLY A 326 0.49 -0.41 -12.75
C GLY A 326 1.14 -1.46 -11.87
N ASP A 327 0.53 -1.71 -10.72
CA ASP A 327 0.98 -2.75 -9.81
C ASP A 327 0.58 -4.15 -10.32
N GLY A 328 1.37 -5.17 -10.00
CA GLY A 328 0.94 -6.54 -10.13
C GLY A 328 -0.14 -6.89 -9.10
N GLY A 329 -1.07 -7.77 -9.48
CA GLY A 329 -2.12 -8.27 -8.59
C GLY A 329 -1.57 -9.24 -7.55
N ALA A 330 -2.19 -9.32 -6.37
CA ALA A 330 -1.78 -10.31 -5.37
C ALA A 330 -2.16 -11.74 -5.79
N GLY A 331 -1.38 -12.74 -5.39
CA GLY A 331 -1.74 -14.15 -5.50
C GLY A 331 -2.85 -14.53 -4.50
N GLY A 332 -3.67 -15.49 -4.87
CA GLY A 332 -4.73 -16.03 -4.04
C GLY A 332 -4.20 -16.95 -2.94
N ALA A 333 -4.91 -17.06 -1.83
CA ALA A 333 -4.53 -17.98 -0.76
C ALA A 333 -4.78 -19.44 -1.16
N GLY A 334 -3.92 -20.36 -0.70
CA GLY A 334 -4.15 -21.79 -0.75
C GLY A 334 -5.26 -22.21 0.24
N GLY A 335 -6.03 -23.22 -0.14
CA GLY A 335 -7.09 -23.78 0.67
C GLY A 335 -6.57 -24.70 1.78
N LEU A 336 -7.33 -24.82 2.85
CA LEU A 336 -7.01 -25.72 3.96
C LEU A 336 -7.10 -27.19 3.51
N GLY A 337 -6.27 -28.07 4.06
CA GLY A 337 -6.43 -29.52 3.94
C GLY A 337 -7.50 -30.04 4.89
N SER A 338 -8.22 -31.09 4.49
CA SER A 338 -9.23 -31.70 5.34
C SER A 338 -8.60 -32.53 6.45
N ASP A 339 -9.23 -32.49 7.62
CA ASP A 339 -9.04 -33.47 8.69
C ASP A 339 -9.27 -34.91 8.20
N TYR A 340 -8.75 -35.90 8.92
CA TYR A 340 -9.07 -37.31 8.68
C TYR A 340 -9.02 -38.18 9.94
N SER A 341 -10.11 -38.94 10.16
CA SER A 341 -10.43 -39.67 11.39
C SER A 341 -10.07 -41.16 11.35
N SER A 342 -9.75 -41.71 10.17
CA SER A 342 -9.51 -43.14 9.96
C SER A 342 -8.04 -43.57 10.16
N LEU A 343 -7.84 -44.84 10.57
CA LEU A 343 -6.54 -45.45 10.96
C LEU A 343 -5.54 -45.70 9.82
N PHE A 344 -5.95 -45.57 8.56
CA PHE A 344 -5.15 -46.03 7.40
C PHE A 344 -4.82 -44.96 6.36
N TYR A 345 -5.33 -43.73 6.52
CA TYR A 345 -5.01 -42.63 5.61
C TYR A 345 -4.66 -41.36 6.37
N ASN A 346 -3.85 -40.52 5.74
CA ASN A 346 -3.37 -39.28 6.30
C ASN A 346 -4.38 -38.16 6.10
N ALA A 347 -4.30 -37.13 6.94
CA ALA A 347 -5.04 -35.90 6.71
C ALA A 347 -4.50 -35.15 5.48
N GLY A 348 -5.34 -34.30 4.91
CA GLY A 348 -5.03 -33.57 3.70
C GLY A 348 -3.99 -32.47 3.93
N ASN A 349 -3.06 -32.30 3.00
CA ASN A 349 -2.13 -31.17 3.04
C ASN A 349 -2.87 -29.85 2.73
N GLY A 350 -2.38 -28.72 3.21
CA GLY A 350 -2.86 -27.42 2.71
C GLY A 350 -2.42 -27.18 1.27
N GLY A 351 -3.23 -26.43 0.51
CA GLY A 351 -2.89 -25.96 -0.82
C GLY A 351 -1.85 -24.84 -0.77
N ASN A 352 -1.07 -24.67 -1.82
CA ASN A 352 -0.07 -23.61 -1.90
C ASN A 352 -0.73 -22.26 -2.20
N GLY A 353 -0.13 -21.17 -1.76
CA GLY A 353 -0.53 -19.83 -2.18
C GLY A 353 -0.10 -19.52 -3.61
N GLY A 354 -0.90 -18.71 -4.31
CA GLY A 354 -0.61 -18.26 -5.67
C GLY A 354 0.52 -17.25 -5.73
N VAL A 355 1.23 -17.18 -6.86
CA VAL A 355 2.30 -16.20 -7.07
C VAL A 355 1.70 -14.80 -7.29
N GLY A 356 2.31 -13.76 -6.74
CA GLY A 356 1.96 -12.38 -7.02
C GLY A 356 2.35 -11.95 -8.44
N GLY A 357 1.52 -11.16 -9.10
CA GLY A 357 1.77 -10.65 -10.45
C GLY A 357 2.92 -9.65 -10.48
N ASN A 358 3.58 -9.53 -11.63
CA ASN A 358 4.69 -8.60 -11.81
C ASN A 358 4.17 -7.20 -12.24
N ALA A 359 4.89 -6.15 -11.84
CA ALA A 359 4.85 -4.86 -12.53
C ALA A 359 5.90 -4.81 -13.67
N SER A 360 5.89 -3.75 -14.49
CA SER A 360 6.75 -3.67 -15.67
C SER A 360 7.68 -2.45 -15.73
N LEU A 361 7.20 -1.24 -16.04
CA LEU A 361 8.04 -0.03 -16.06
C LEU A 361 7.93 0.77 -14.76
N VAL A 362 6.71 1.06 -14.31
CA VAL A 362 6.40 1.74 -13.05
C VAL A 362 5.29 0.97 -12.33
N GLY A 363 5.51 0.65 -11.06
CA GLY A 363 4.54 -0.08 -10.24
C GLY A 363 5.21 -1.08 -9.33
N ASN A 364 4.47 -1.55 -8.34
CA ASN A 364 4.92 -2.52 -7.37
C ASN A 364 4.57 -3.94 -7.82
N GLY A 365 5.40 -4.90 -7.45
CA GLY A 365 5.03 -6.31 -7.59
C GLY A 365 3.88 -6.67 -6.64
N GLY A 366 3.02 -7.58 -7.08
CA GLY A 366 1.93 -8.12 -6.27
C GLY A 366 2.46 -9.04 -5.17
N ALA A 367 1.80 -9.06 -4.01
CA ALA A 367 2.16 -10.01 -2.95
C ALA A 367 1.83 -11.45 -3.36
N GLY A 368 2.61 -12.43 -2.91
CA GLY A 368 2.25 -13.84 -3.01
C GLY A 368 1.13 -14.19 -2.02
N GLY A 369 0.31 -15.18 -2.37
CA GLY A 369 -0.75 -15.69 -1.50
C GLY A 369 -0.21 -16.55 -0.37
N ALA A 370 -0.90 -16.60 0.76
CA ALA A 370 -0.54 -17.51 1.85
C ALA A 370 -0.86 -18.97 1.48
N GLY A 371 -0.07 -19.93 1.98
CA GLY A 371 -0.38 -21.36 1.91
C GLY A 371 -1.48 -21.74 2.92
N GLY A 372 -2.30 -22.71 2.56
CA GLY A 372 -3.34 -23.23 3.44
C GLY A 372 -2.78 -24.13 4.54
N ALA A 373 -3.46 -24.23 5.68
CA ALA A 373 -3.05 -25.16 6.73
C ALA A 373 -3.36 -26.62 6.35
N GLY A 374 -2.56 -27.57 6.83
CA GLY A 374 -2.85 -29.00 6.72
C GLY A 374 -3.94 -29.44 7.70
N GLY A 375 -4.68 -30.49 7.34
CA GLY A 375 -5.74 -31.06 8.14
C GLY A 375 -5.23 -31.90 9.31
N THR A 376 -6.05 -32.05 10.34
CA THR A 376 -5.72 -32.83 11.54
C THR A 376 -5.92 -34.33 11.35
N GLY A 377 -4.97 -35.15 11.83
CA GLY A 377 -5.02 -36.62 11.77
C GLY A 377 -5.55 -37.29 13.05
N SER A 378 -5.99 -38.55 12.93
CA SER A 378 -6.43 -39.41 14.04
C SER A 378 -5.39 -40.46 14.48
N SER A 379 -5.79 -41.44 15.28
CA SER A 379 -4.94 -42.47 15.90
C SER A 379 -4.13 -43.24 14.86
N LEU A 380 -2.80 -43.09 14.90
CA LEU A 380 -1.79 -43.68 14.01
C LEU A 380 -1.64 -43.03 12.62
N SER A 381 -2.42 -41.99 12.29
CA SER A 381 -2.34 -41.26 11.02
C SER A 381 -1.43 -40.03 11.10
N TYR A 382 -0.96 -39.53 9.96
CA TYR A 382 -0.17 -38.31 9.88
C TYR A 382 -1.10 -37.10 9.72
N GLY A 383 -0.84 -36.03 10.47
CA GLY A 383 -1.42 -34.71 10.19
C GLY A 383 -0.92 -34.20 8.84
N GLY A 384 -1.76 -33.44 8.13
CA GLY A 384 -1.44 -32.91 6.81
C GLY A 384 -0.34 -31.85 6.89
N HIS A 385 0.51 -31.78 5.89
CA HIS A 385 1.50 -30.70 5.80
C HIS A 385 0.82 -29.38 5.45
N GLY A 386 1.31 -28.26 5.97
CA GLY A 386 0.90 -26.94 5.50
C GLY A 386 1.37 -26.68 4.06
N GLY A 387 0.57 -25.94 3.31
CA GLY A 387 0.92 -25.52 1.95
C GLY A 387 1.98 -24.42 1.95
N ASN A 388 2.77 -24.32 0.90
CA ASN A 388 3.78 -23.26 0.79
C ASN A 388 3.13 -21.91 0.49
N GLY A 389 3.73 -20.82 0.96
CA GLY A 389 3.38 -19.48 0.53
C GLY A 389 3.84 -19.19 -0.89
N GLY A 390 3.06 -18.40 -1.63
CA GLY A 390 3.38 -17.99 -2.99
C GLY A 390 4.48 -16.93 -3.03
N ASN A 391 5.25 -16.88 -4.11
CA ASN A 391 6.28 -15.85 -4.26
C ASN A 391 5.64 -14.48 -4.56
N GLY A 392 6.26 -13.40 -4.11
CA GLY A 392 5.91 -12.05 -4.52
C GLY A 392 6.38 -11.73 -5.94
N GLY A 393 5.61 -10.93 -6.66
CA GLY A 393 5.93 -10.48 -8.01
C GLY A 393 7.03 -9.40 -8.03
N THR A 394 7.69 -9.24 -9.18
CA THR A 394 8.73 -8.21 -9.37
C THR A 394 8.14 -6.81 -9.50
N ASP A 395 8.91 -5.80 -9.13
CA ASP A 395 8.55 -4.39 -9.35
C ASP A 395 8.67 -3.95 -10.81
N GLY A 396 8.37 -2.67 -11.06
CA GLY A 396 8.67 -1.99 -12.31
C GLY A 396 10.12 -1.52 -12.38
N LEU A 397 10.69 -1.52 -13.58
CA LEU A 397 12.10 -1.19 -13.85
C LEU A 397 12.53 0.19 -13.33
N LEU A 398 11.67 1.21 -13.38
CA LEU A 398 12.06 2.60 -13.04
C LEU A 398 11.72 2.97 -11.61
N PHE A 399 10.54 2.58 -11.13
CA PHE A 399 10.06 2.85 -9.78
C PHE A 399 9.09 1.77 -9.33
N GLY A 400 9.27 1.28 -8.11
CA GLY A 400 8.37 0.35 -7.44
C GLY A 400 9.03 -0.34 -6.26
N LYS A 401 8.33 -1.30 -5.66
CA LYS A 401 8.93 -2.28 -4.75
C LYS A 401 8.50 -3.68 -5.14
N GLY A 402 9.35 -4.66 -4.87
CA GLY A 402 9.00 -6.06 -5.03
C GLY A 402 7.81 -6.43 -4.14
N GLY A 403 6.98 -7.36 -4.58
CA GLY A 403 5.88 -7.90 -3.80
C GLY A 403 6.39 -8.75 -2.64
N ALA A 404 5.70 -8.75 -1.50
CA ALA A 404 6.04 -9.66 -0.41
C ALA A 404 5.76 -11.12 -0.83
N GLY A 405 6.56 -12.07 -0.38
CA GLY A 405 6.21 -13.48 -0.41
C GLY A 405 5.08 -13.77 0.57
N GLY A 406 4.21 -14.73 0.24
CA GLY A 406 3.14 -15.18 1.11
C GLY A 406 3.65 -16.10 2.21
N ASP A 407 2.94 -16.17 3.32
CA ASP A 407 3.32 -17.04 4.44
C ASP A 407 3.00 -18.52 4.13
N GLY A 408 3.79 -19.44 4.67
CA GLY A 408 3.51 -20.86 4.64
C GLY A 408 2.38 -21.24 5.60
N GLY A 409 1.56 -22.21 5.22
CA GLY A 409 0.46 -22.71 6.04
C GLY A 409 0.95 -23.56 7.21
N ALA A 410 0.19 -23.59 8.30
CA ALA A 410 0.52 -24.45 9.44
C ALA A 410 0.32 -25.94 9.09
N GLY A 411 1.14 -26.83 9.65
CA GLY A 411 0.92 -28.26 9.61
C GLY A 411 -0.24 -28.68 10.52
N GLY A 412 -0.99 -29.69 10.11
CA GLY A 412 -2.11 -30.23 10.86
C GLY A 412 -1.66 -31.07 12.05
N GLY A 413 -2.33 -30.93 13.18
CA GLY A 413 -2.03 -31.72 14.38
C GLY A 413 -2.59 -33.14 14.36
N THR A 414 -2.46 -33.87 15.47
CA THR A 414 -3.11 -35.17 15.69
C THR A 414 -3.84 -35.24 17.03
N THR A 415 -4.96 -35.97 17.06
CA THR A 415 -5.81 -36.15 18.25
C THR A 415 -5.41 -37.35 19.12
N SER A 416 -4.41 -38.13 18.69
CA SER A 416 -3.89 -39.33 19.35
C SER A 416 -2.50 -39.68 18.78
N SER A 417 -1.92 -40.87 19.06
CA SER A 417 -0.50 -41.25 18.80
C SER A 417 0.07 -41.12 17.36
N GLY A 418 -0.63 -40.47 16.44
CA GLY A 418 -0.15 -40.10 15.10
C GLY A 418 0.84 -38.93 15.12
N THR A 419 1.52 -38.70 14.00
CA THR A 419 2.53 -37.62 13.90
C THR A 419 1.93 -36.33 13.33
N GLY A 420 2.32 -35.18 13.86
CA GLY A 420 1.87 -33.88 13.32
C GLY A 420 2.49 -33.58 11.96
N GLY A 421 1.76 -32.91 11.07
CA GLY A 421 2.27 -32.47 9.76
C GLY A 421 3.24 -31.31 9.91
N SER A 422 4.20 -31.16 9.00
CA SER A 422 5.10 -30.00 9.00
C SER A 422 4.40 -28.72 8.51
N GLY A 423 4.86 -27.56 8.94
CA GLY A 423 4.45 -26.29 8.33
C GLY A 423 5.01 -26.12 6.92
N GLY A 424 4.32 -25.34 6.08
CA GLY A 424 4.76 -24.97 4.74
C GLY A 424 5.84 -23.90 4.76
N THR A 425 6.65 -23.81 3.71
CA THR A 425 7.67 -22.74 3.61
C THR A 425 7.03 -21.41 3.24
N GLY A 426 7.59 -20.30 3.70
CA GLY A 426 7.23 -18.98 3.21
C GLY A 426 7.70 -18.74 1.76
N GLY A 427 6.96 -17.95 1.01
CA GLY A 427 7.30 -17.56 -0.36
C GLY A 427 8.43 -16.54 -0.41
N THR A 428 9.17 -16.48 -1.52
CA THR A 428 10.23 -15.47 -1.68
C THR A 428 9.64 -14.10 -1.98
N GLY A 429 10.28 -13.04 -1.49
CA GLY A 429 9.97 -11.68 -1.90
C GLY A 429 10.34 -11.42 -3.36
N GLY A 430 9.59 -10.54 -4.01
CA GLY A 430 9.81 -10.14 -5.39
C GLY A 430 11.03 -9.25 -5.56
N SER A 431 11.68 -9.35 -6.71
CA SER A 431 12.86 -8.53 -7.02
C SER A 431 12.48 -7.08 -7.34
N SER A 432 13.47 -6.19 -7.17
CA SER A 432 13.41 -4.77 -7.50
C SER A 432 14.58 -4.31 -8.36
N PHE A 433 14.40 -3.36 -9.28
CA PHE A 433 15.54 -2.68 -9.94
C PHE A 433 15.85 -1.33 -9.28
N ILE A 434 14.86 -0.47 -9.13
CA ILE A 434 14.94 0.81 -8.42
C ILE A 434 13.83 0.85 -7.37
N GLY A 435 14.21 0.71 -6.10
CA GLY A 435 13.27 0.54 -4.99
C GLY A 435 13.75 -0.48 -3.96
N SER A 436 12.83 -1.09 -3.21
CA SER A 436 13.18 -2.16 -2.28
C SER A 436 12.70 -3.52 -2.80
N GLY A 437 13.53 -4.56 -2.65
CA GLY A 437 13.08 -5.94 -2.80
C GLY A 437 11.95 -6.26 -1.83
N GLY A 438 11.07 -7.18 -2.22
CA GLY A 438 9.96 -7.62 -1.39
C GLY A 438 10.42 -8.44 -0.20
N THR A 439 9.68 -8.43 0.90
CA THR A 439 9.99 -9.28 2.06
C THR A 439 9.66 -10.74 1.75
N GLY A 440 10.44 -11.69 2.26
CA GLY A 440 10.06 -13.11 2.24
C GLY A 440 8.92 -13.38 3.22
N GLY A 441 8.07 -14.35 2.89
CA GLY A 441 6.96 -14.78 3.75
C GLY A 441 7.46 -15.61 4.93
N ALA A 442 6.71 -15.63 6.04
CA ALA A 442 7.03 -16.49 7.17
C ALA A 442 6.79 -17.97 6.84
N GLY A 443 7.54 -18.87 7.48
CA GLY A 443 7.24 -20.30 7.45
C GLY A 443 6.08 -20.64 8.38
N GLY A 444 5.31 -21.66 8.00
CA GLY A 444 4.17 -22.13 8.79
C GLY A 444 4.61 -22.90 10.03
N ALA A 445 3.83 -22.85 11.10
CA ALA A 445 4.09 -23.67 12.30
C ALA A 445 3.88 -25.16 12.00
N GLY A 446 4.62 -26.03 12.68
CA GLY A 446 4.42 -27.47 12.65
C GLY A 446 3.22 -27.92 13.48
N GLY A 447 2.57 -29.00 13.05
CA GLY A 447 1.41 -29.58 13.70
C GLY A 447 1.73 -30.23 15.04
N THR A 448 0.87 -30.02 16.04
CA THR A 448 1.03 -30.63 17.36
C THR A 448 0.69 -32.12 17.33
N ALA A 449 1.43 -32.96 18.08
CA ALA A 449 1.06 -34.36 18.27
C ALA A 449 0.60 -34.62 19.70
N THR A 450 -0.44 -35.45 19.86
CA THR A 450 -0.92 -35.91 21.18
C THR A 450 -0.64 -37.41 21.35
N GLY A 451 -0.42 -37.89 22.58
CA GLY A 451 0.00 -39.29 22.80
C GLY A 451 1.44 -39.57 22.32
N SER A 452 1.77 -40.82 21.97
CA SER A 452 3.15 -41.26 21.68
C SER A 452 3.72 -40.83 20.31
N GLY A 453 2.99 -40.02 19.54
CA GLY A 453 3.43 -39.56 18.22
C GLY A 453 4.41 -38.38 18.26
N ALA A 454 5.22 -38.23 17.20
CA ALA A 454 6.11 -37.08 17.01
C ALA A 454 5.34 -35.88 16.43
N SER A 455 5.59 -34.67 16.92
CA SER A 455 5.00 -33.46 16.31
C SER A 455 5.69 -33.09 14.99
N GLY A 456 5.05 -32.21 14.23
CA GLY A 456 5.54 -31.74 12.93
C GLY A 456 6.53 -30.59 13.07
N ALA A 457 7.51 -30.53 12.17
CA ALA A 457 8.49 -29.45 12.14
C ALA A 457 7.88 -28.13 11.62
N GLY A 458 8.43 -27.00 12.06
CA GLY A 458 8.12 -25.69 11.47
C GLY A 458 8.67 -25.56 10.05
N GLY A 459 7.98 -24.81 9.20
CA GLY A 459 8.43 -24.49 7.84
C GLY A 459 9.49 -23.40 7.83
N ALA A 460 10.38 -23.40 6.84
CA ALA A 460 11.38 -22.34 6.70
C ALA A 460 10.75 -21.01 6.24
N GLY A 461 11.32 -19.89 6.67
CA GLY A 461 10.98 -18.57 6.16
C GLY A 461 11.48 -18.38 4.73
N GLY A 462 10.72 -17.65 3.92
CA GLY A 462 11.07 -17.30 2.55
C GLY A 462 12.20 -16.27 2.49
N SER A 463 13.01 -16.31 1.45
CA SER A 463 14.06 -15.31 1.22
C SER A 463 13.48 -13.95 0.83
N GLY A 464 14.16 -12.88 1.23
CA GLY A 464 13.87 -11.54 0.74
C GLY A 464 14.25 -11.36 -0.74
N GLY A 465 13.56 -10.45 -1.41
CA GLY A 465 13.73 -10.15 -2.82
C GLY A 465 15.00 -9.37 -3.13
N TYR A 466 15.56 -9.58 -4.32
CA TYR A 466 16.76 -8.88 -4.80
C TYR A 466 16.48 -7.39 -5.07
N ASN A 467 17.49 -6.51 -4.95
CA ASN A 467 17.50 -5.17 -5.56
C ASN A 467 18.66 -5.01 -6.55
N GLY A 468 18.40 -4.50 -7.75
CA GLY A 468 19.36 -4.53 -8.86
C GLY A 468 20.15 -3.27 -9.17
N PHE A 469 19.74 -2.09 -8.70
CA PHE A 469 20.44 -0.84 -9.00
C PHE A 469 20.50 0.16 -7.85
N ILE A 470 19.33 0.62 -7.38
CA ILE A 470 19.21 1.57 -6.27
C ILE A 470 18.20 1.03 -5.28
N GLY A 471 18.60 0.90 -4.01
CA GLY A 471 17.75 0.61 -2.87
C GLY A 471 18.12 -0.67 -2.12
N ALA A 472 17.21 -1.17 -1.29
CA ALA A 472 17.51 -2.25 -0.36
C ALA A 472 17.01 -3.61 -0.89
N GLY A 473 17.75 -4.68 -0.62
CA GLY A 473 17.22 -6.04 -0.71
C GLY A 473 16.12 -6.24 0.34
N GLY A 474 15.17 -7.11 0.06
CA GLY A 474 14.06 -7.38 0.95
C GLY A 474 14.47 -8.16 2.20
N THR A 475 13.72 -8.05 3.28
CA THR A 475 13.99 -8.84 4.49
C THR A 475 13.60 -10.31 4.27
N GLY A 476 14.37 -11.25 4.84
CA GLY A 476 13.96 -12.65 4.92
C GLY A 476 12.78 -12.84 5.88
N GLY A 477 11.93 -13.81 5.61
CA GLY A 477 10.79 -14.17 6.44
C GLY A 477 11.21 -14.98 7.67
N ALA A 478 10.41 -14.94 8.73
CA ALA A 478 10.66 -15.74 9.93
C ALA A 478 10.46 -17.24 9.65
N GLY A 479 11.22 -18.09 10.31
CA GLY A 479 10.96 -19.53 10.35
C GLY A 479 9.75 -19.84 11.24
N GLY A 480 9.01 -20.89 10.87
CA GLY A 480 7.84 -21.35 11.60
C GLY A 480 8.21 -22.11 12.87
N ASP A 481 7.34 -22.05 13.87
CA ASP A 481 7.54 -22.77 15.13
C ASP A 481 7.41 -24.29 14.94
N GLY A 482 8.15 -25.07 15.73
CA GLY A 482 7.99 -26.52 15.78
C GLY A 482 6.73 -26.91 16.57
N GLY A 483 6.05 -27.98 16.14
CA GLY A 483 4.86 -28.47 16.83
C GLY A 483 5.18 -29.00 18.23
N GLY A 484 4.28 -28.75 19.20
CA GLY A 484 4.35 -29.32 20.54
C GLY A 484 3.82 -30.76 20.62
N GLY A 485 4.27 -31.56 21.59
CA GLY A 485 3.81 -32.93 21.78
C GLY A 485 4.61 -33.73 22.81
N ASN A 486 4.67 -35.06 22.67
CA ASN A 486 5.54 -35.88 23.54
C ASN A 486 7.02 -35.63 23.29
N GLN A 487 7.41 -35.44 22.03
CA GLN A 487 8.70 -34.89 21.64
C GLN A 487 8.43 -33.55 20.97
N GLY A 488 9.15 -32.50 21.36
CA GLY A 488 9.06 -31.24 20.63
C GLY A 488 9.70 -31.37 19.25
N ALA A 489 9.06 -30.83 18.21
CA ALA A 489 9.61 -30.84 16.87
C ALA A 489 10.52 -29.63 16.64
N ALA A 490 11.45 -29.77 15.69
CA ALA A 490 12.30 -28.67 15.29
C ALA A 490 11.48 -27.52 14.68
N ALA A 491 11.89 -26.30 14.96
CA ALA A 491 11.43 -25.13 14.23
C ALA A 491 12.06 -25.03 12.85
N GLY A 492 11.46 -24.22 11.99
CA GLY A 492 12.02 -23.82 10.72
C GLY A 492 13.05 -22.70 10.87
N ASP A 493 14.00 -22.67 9.95
CA ASP A 493 15.00 -21.61 9.87
C ASP A 493 14.40 -20.32 9.30
N GLY A 494 14.97 -19.18 9.68
CA GLY A 494 14.66 -17.88 9.09
C GLY A 494 15.19 -17.79 7.65
N GLY A 495 14.43 -17.13 6.79
CA GLY A 495 14.82 -16.88 5.40
C GLY A 495 15.98 -15.90 5.29
N SER A 496 16.80 -16.03 4.26
CA SER A 496 17.88 -15.07 4.02
C SER A 496 17.35 -13.71 3.57
N GLY A 497 18.03 -12.64 3.94
CA GLY A 497 17.80 -11.32 3.38
C GLY A 497 18.14 -11.29 1.88
N GLY A 498 17.41 -10.47 1.14
CA GLY A 498 17.62 -10.26 -0.29
C GLY A 498 18.91 -9.51 -0.56
N THR A 499 19.60 -9.88 -1.63
CA THR A 499 20.83 -9.19 -2.03
C THR A 499 20.51 -7.85 -2.70
N ALA A 500 21.42 -6.88 -2.62
CA ALA A 500 21.32 -5.60 -3.32
C ALA A 500 22.55 -5.39 -4.20
N ALA A 501 22.40 -4.76 -5.36
CA ALA A 501 23.51 -4.43 -6.24
C ALA A 501 23.29 -3.10 -6.98
N GLY A 502 24.36 -2.55 -7.57
CA GLY A 502 24.29 -1.38 -8.45
C GLY A 502 25.02 -0.14 -7.95
N LEU A 503 24.34 1.01 -7.91
CA LEU A 503 24.93 2.28 -7.52
C LEU A 503 24.90 2.49 -5.99
N PHE A 504 23.72 2.30 -5.39
CA PHE A 504 23.51 2.38 -3.93
C PHE A 504 22.67 1.20 -3.49
N GLY A 505 23.22 0.31 -2.67
CA GLY A 505 22.56 -0.94 -2.31
C GLY A 505 22.80 -1.37 -0.87
N ALA A 506 21.73 -1.63 -0.14
CA ALA A 506 21.78 -2.27 1.18
C ALA A 506 21.19 -3.67 1.12
N GLY A 507 21.92 -4.69 1.53
CA GLY A 507 21.38 -6.04 1.66
C GLY A 507 20.26 -6.09 2.69
N GLY A 508 19.27 -6.94 2.46
CA GLY A 508 18.14 -7.11 3.35
C GLY A 508 18.52 -7.84 4.64
N THR A 509 17.74 -7.65 5.70
CA THR A 509 17.97 -8.39 6.96
C THR A 509 17.55 -9.84 6.82
N GLY A 510 18.28 -10.77 7.43
CA GLY A 510 17.84 -12.16 7.57
C GLY A 510 16.64 -12.28 8.51
N GLY A 511 15.79 -13.27 8.26
CA GLY A 511 14.63 -13.58 9.07
C GLY A 511 14.99 -14.28 10.38
N THR A 512 14.13 -14.19 11.38
CA THR A 512 14.34 -14.87 12.66
C THR A 512 14.09 -16.38 12.54
N GLY A 513 14.85 -17.21 13.23
CA GLY A 513 14.56 -18.64 13.36
C GLY A 513 13.32 -18.89 14.22
N GLY A 514 12.56 -19.94 13.91
CA GLY A 514 11.35 -20.30 14.66
C GLY A 514 11.65 -20.87 16.05
N THR A 515 10.64 -20.89 16.92
CA THR A 515 10.76 -21.49 18.25
C THR A 515 10.55 -22.99 18.22
N GLY A 516 11.42 -23.74 18.88
CA GLY A 516 11.31 -25.19 18.94
C GLY A 516 10.06 -25.65 19.71
N GLY A 517 9.48 -26.78 19.31
CA GLY A 517 8.24 -27.28 19.91
C GLY A 517 8.40 -27.65 21.38
N THR A 518 7.36 -27.40 22.19
CA THR A 518 7.37 -27.76 23.61
C THR A 518 7.03 -29.24 23.81
N THR A 519 7.76 -29.93 24.69
CA THR A 519 7.36 -31.27 25.17
C THR A 519 6.64 -31.20 26.52
N THR A 520 5.56 -31.97 26.67
CA THR A 520 4.85 -32.15 27.95
C THR A 520 5.05 -33.54 28.56
N ALA A 521 5.84 -34.42 27.93
CA ALA A 521 5.99 -35.81 28.36
C ALA A 521 7.14 -36.03 29.35
N ASN A 522 6.95 -36.97 30.28
CA ASN A 522 7.98 -37.40 31.22
C ASN A 522 9.16 -38.04 30.46
N GLY A 523 10.35 -37.44 30.54
CA GLY A 523 11.54 -37.93 29.84
C GLY A 523 11.69 -37.45 28.39
N GLY A 524 10.78 -36.61 27.88
CA GLY A 524 10.87 -36.04 26.53
C GLY A 524 11.85 -34.85 26.42
N THR A 525 12.29 -34.53 25.21
CA THR A 525 13.11 -33.34 24.91
C THR A 525 12.30 -32.28 24.19
N GLY A 526 12.60 -31.00 24.46
CA GLY A 526 12.10 -29.91 23.62
C GLY A 526 12.60 -30.03 22.18
N GLY A 527 11.94 -29.33 21.27
CA GLY A 527 12.34 -29.25 19.87
C GLY A 527 13.48 -28.27 19.65
N ALA A 528 14.39 -28.58 18.72
CA ALA A 528 15.46 -27.65 18.36
C ALA A 528 14.88 -26.35 17.80
N ALA A 529 15.47 -25.22 18.17
CA ALA A 529 15.16 -23.93 17.58
C ALA A 529 15.66 -23.81 16.13
N GLY A 530 14.99 -22.96 15.35
CA GLY A 530 15.43 -22.60 14.00
C GLY A 530 16.65 -21.68 14.02
N VAL A 531 17.50 -21.80 13.02
CA VAL A 531 18.63 -20.89 12.79
C VAL A 531 18.10 -19.56 12.23
N GLY A 532 18.71 -18.44 12.63
CA GLY A 532 18.43 -17.14 12.01
C GLY A 532 18.95 -17.08 10.57
N GLY A 533 18.18 -16.47 9.68
CA GLY A 533 18.57 -16.33 8.27
C GLY A 533 19.76 -15.42 8.08
N SER A 534 20.58 -15.66 7.05
CA SER A 534 21.70 -14.76 6.75
C SER A 534 21.20 -13.40 6.25
N GLY A 535 21.92 -12.33 6.57
CA GLY A 535 21.71 -11.03 5.93
C GLY A 535 22.07 -11.10 4.44
N GLY A 536 21.41 -10.29 3.64
CA GLY A 536 21.64 -10.20 2.21
C GLY A 536 22.98 -9.53 1.88
N ASP A 537 23.66 -10.01 0.84
CA ASP A 537 24.86 -9.37 0.35
C ASP A 537 24.55 -8.03 -0.36
N ALA A 538 25.51 -7.12 -0.40
CA ALA A 538 25.42 -5.86 -1.14
C ALA A 538 26.61 -5.65 -2.09
N SER A 539 26.37 -5.36 -3.37
CA SER A 539 27.43 -5.06 -4.36
C SER A 539 27.19 -3.72 -5.05
N SER A 540 27.70 -2.62 -4.50
CA SER A 540 27.50 -1.28 -5.05
C SER A 540 28.64 -0.30 -4.75
N LEU A 541 28.54 0.96 -5.20
CA LEU A 541 29.55 1.98 -4.90
C LEU A 541 29.65 2.25 -3.39
N ILE A 542 28.48 2.30 -2.73
CA ILE A 542 28.32 2.32 -1.26
C ILE A 542 27.49 1.11 -0.84
N ALA A 543 28.17 0.03 -0.45
CA ALA A 543 27.57 -1.25 -0.15
C ALA A 543 27.41 -1.46 1.36
N LEU A 544 26.19 -1.75 1.80
CA LEU A 544 25.86 -2.10 3.18
C LEU A 544 25.32 -3.54 3.22
N GLY A 545 26.06 -4.47 3.79
CA GLY A 545 25.60 -5.84 3.98
C GLY A 545 24.43 -5.88 4.96
N GLY A 546 23.47 -6.76 4.71
CA GLY A 546 22.29 -6.92 5.56
C GLY A 546 22.63 -7.56 6.90
N THR A 547 21.87 -7.26 7.94
CA THR A 547 22.06 -7.90 9.26
C THR A 547 21.56 -9.34 9.23
N GLY A 548 22.27 -10.26 9.88
CA GLY A 548 21.79 -11.61 10.11
C GLY A 548 20.58 -11.63 11.06
N GLY A 549 19.69 -12.60 10.86
CA GLY A 549 18.50 -12.80 11.68
C GLY A 549 18.81 -13.41 13.04
N VAL A 550 17.92 -13.19 14.00
CA VAL A 550 18.06 -13.76 15.35
C VAL A 550 17.74 -15.26 15.32
N GLY A 551 18.52 -16.08 16.02
CA GLY A 551 18.21 -17.50 16.19
C GLY A 551 16.98 -17.73 17.06
N GLY A 552 16.26 -18.81 16.81
CA GLY A 552 15.02 -19.14 17.51
C GLY A 552 15.23 -19.58 18.96
N VAL A 553 14.16 -19.56 19.75
CA VAL A 553 14.18 -20.06 21.13
C VAL A 553 14.01 -21.58 21.14
N GLY A 554 14.84 -22.29 21.90
CA GLY A 554 14.75 -23.75 22.04
C GLY A 554 13.45 -24.18 22.72
N GLY A 555 12.91 -25.33 22.33
CA GLY A 555 11.66 -25.83 22.89
C GLY A 555 11.76 -26.16 24.37
N ALA A 556 10.74 -25.78 25.14
CA ALA A 556 10.66 -26.09 26.56
C ALA A 556 10.31 -27.56 26.80
N ALA A 557 10.77 -28.12 27.92
CA ALA A 557 10.36 -29.42 28.43
C ALA A 557 9.62 -29.24 29.77
N THR A 558 8.32 -29.54 29.80
CA THR A 558 7.44 -29.30 30.96
C THR A 558 6.92 -30.59 31.63
N GLY A 559 7.21 -31.75 31.05
CA GLY A 559 6.86 -33.06 31.63
C GLY A 559 7.75 -33.44 32.83
N GLY A 560 7.20 -34.19 33.79
CA GLY A 560 7.91 -34.59 35.02
C GLY A 560 9.09 -35.54 34.77
N GLY A 561 10.25 -35.26 35.38
CA GLY A 561 11.49 -36.03 35.21
C GLY A 561 12.66 -35.13 34.80
N ALA A 562 13.89 -35.66 34.78
CA ALA A 562 15.07 -34.90 34.36
C ALA A 562 15.09 -34.74 32.84
N THR A 563 14.37 -33.75 32.33
CA THR A 563 14.28 -33.40 30.91
C THR A 563 14.99 -32.08 30.65
N ILE A 564 15.83 -32.07 29.61
CA ILE A 564 16.58 -30.88 29.18
C ILE A 564 15.73 -30.16 28.14
N GLY A 565 15.57 -28.84 28.30
CA GLY A 565 15.07 -28.00 27.22
C GLY A 565 16.00 -28.05 26.02
N ALA A 566 15.49 -27.81 24.82
CA ALA A 566 16.33 -27.84 23.62
C ALA A 566 17.21 -26.60 23.49
N ASP A 567 18.30 -26.74 22.74
CA ASP A 567 19.21 -25.63 22.47
C ASP A 567 18.53 -24.53 21.63
N GLY A 568 18.93 -23.29 21.89
CA GLY A 568 18.56 -22.12 21.10
C GLY A 568 19.27 -22.11 19.76
N GLY A 569 18.64 -21.49 18.77
CA GLY A 569 19.11 -21.47 17.39
C GLY A 569 20.29 -20.54 17.24
N THR A 570 21.22 -20.86 16.35
CA THR A 570 22.30 -19.92 16.03
C THR A 570 21.74 -18.69 15.30
N GLY A 571 22.30 -17.52 15.58
CA GLY A 571 22.01 -16.31 14.81
C GLY A 571 22.56 -16.44 13.39
N GLY A 572 21.90 -15.78 12.45
CA GLY A 572 22.32 -15.76 11.05
C GLY A 572 23.56 -14.91 10.82
N ASN A 573 24.35 -15.25 9.82
CA ASN A 573 25.52 -14.46 9.46
C ASN A 573 25.10 -13.12 8.84
N GLY A 574 25.88 -12.06 9.06
CA GLY A 574 25.70 -10.81 8.33
C GLY A 574 26.06 -10.97 6.85
N GLY A 575 25.40 -10.19 5.99
CA GLY A 575 25.66 -10.18 4.56
C GLY A 575 27.00 -9.55 4.23
N ASN A 576 27.68 -10.06 3.22
CA ASN A 576 28.90 -9.44 2.72
C ASN A 576 28.56 -8.15 1.99
N ALA A 577 29.52 -7.24 1.91
CA ALA A 577 29.38 -6.13 0.99
C ALA A 577 30.62 -6.02 0.10
N THR A 578 30.47 -5.53 -1.13
CA THR A 578 31.53 -5.41 -2.14
C THR A 578 31.36 -4.08 -2.85
N GLY A 579 32.36 -3.19 -2.79
CA GLY A 579 32.22 -1.81 -3.26
C GLY A 579 33.42 -0.93 -2.99
N LEU A 580 33.37 0.34 -3.42
CA LEU A 580 34.41 1.33 -3.09
C LEU A 580 34.35 1.69 -1.60
N LEU A 581 33.13 1.92 -1.09
CA LEU A 581 32.83 2.06 0.34
C LEU A 581 31.95 0.88 0.75
N ASN A 582 32.44 0.08 1.68
CA ASN A 582 31.91 -1.25 1.95
C ASN A 582 31.84 -1.52 3.45
N PHE A 583 30.64 -1.83 3.94
CA PHE A 583 30.42 -2.29 5.31
C PHE A 583 29.63 -3.59 5.28
N GLY A 584 30.26 -4.70 5.68
CA GLY A 584 29.55 -5.95 5.91
C GLY A 584 28.49 -5.81 7.00
N GLY A 585 27.43 -6.61 6.92
CA GLY A 585 26.36 -6.60 7.91
C GLY A 585 26.77 -7.24 9.23
N SER A 586 26.09 -6.88 10.32
CA SER A 586 26.27 -7.54 11.60
C SER A 586 25.66 -8.95 11.58
N GLY A 587 26.28 -9.90 12.29
CA GLY A 587 25.64 -11.17 12.58
C GLY A 587 24.43 -11.00 13.50
N GLY A 588 23.47 -11.91 13.42
CA GLY A 588 22.31 -11.95 14.29
C GLY A 588 22.66 -12.54 15.66
N ALA A 589 21.87 -12.17 16.68
CA ALA A 589 22.01 -12.79 17.99
C ALA A 589 21.57 -14.27 17.96
N GLY A 590 22.21 -15.10 18.78
CA GLY A 590 21.73 -16.47 19.02
C GLY A 590 20.48 -16.46 19.89
N GLY A 591 19.63 -17.47 19.74
CA GLY A 591 18.40 -17.61 20.50
C GLY A 591 18.61 -18.19 21.90
N ALA A 592 17.66 -17.97 22.80
CA ALA A 592 17.71 -18.57 24.13
C ALA A 592 17.47 -20.08 24.07
N GLY A 593 18.10 -20.83 24.98
CA GLY A 593 17.76 -22.24 25.16
C GLY A 593 16.40 -22.41 25.85
N GLY A 594 15.75 -23.54 25.60
CA GLY A 594 14.46 -23.88 26.19
C GLY A 594 14.54 -24.17 27.68
N ALA A 595 13.47 -23.83 28.41
CA ALA A 595 13.36 -24.17 29.82
C ALA A 595 13.20 -25.69 30.01
N GLY A 596 13.95 -26.30 30.92
CA GLY A 596 13.73 -27.70 31.34
C GLY A 596 12.72 -27.81 32.49
N ALA A 597 12.26 -29.04 32.76
CA ALA A 597 11.22 -29.30 33.76
C ALA A 597 11.71 -29.12 35.20
N THR A 598 13.03 -29.16 35.40
CA THR A 598 13.69 -28.86 36.67
C THR A 598 14.50 -27.57 36.56
N THR A 599 14.41 -26.72 37.58
CA THR A 599 15.14 -25.45 37.65
C THR A 599 16.64 -25.70 37.47
N GLY A 600 17.23 -25.15 36.40
CA GLY A 600 18.65 -25.26 36.09
C GLY A 600 19.02 -26.25 34.96
N VAL A 601 18.07 -26.98 34.38
CA VAL A 601 18.31 -27.92 33.26
C VAL A 601 17.79 -27.34 31.94
N GLN A 602 18.26 -26.14 31.59
CA GLN A 602 17.87 -25.45 30.36
C GLN A 602 18.76 -25.87 29.20
N GLY A 603 18.24 -25.79 27.97
CA GLY A 603 19.05 -25.92 26.77
C GLY A 603 20.12 -24.83 26.70
N ALA A 604 21.19 -25.07 25.95
CA ALA A 604 22.19 -24.05 25.71
C ALA A 604 21.60 -22.91 24.88
N GLY A 605 22.06 -21.68 25.11
CA GLY A 605 21.78 -20.58 24.18
C GLY A 605 22.49 -20.81 22.84
N GLY A 606 21.87 -20.37 21.75
CA GLY A 606 22.49 -20.38 20.44
C GLY A 606 23.67 -19.42 20.35
N MET A 607 24.63 -19.75 19.49
CA MET A 607 25.73 -18.84 19.17
C MET A 607 25.23 -17.68 18.31
N GLY A 608 25.81 -16.49 18.47
CA GLY A 608 25.59 -15.39 17.53
C GLY A 608 26.19 -15.70 16.15
N GLY A 609 25.60 -15.13 15.10
CA GLY A 609 26.12 -15.24 13.74
C GLY A 609 27.39 -14.42 13.54
N THR A 610 28.18 -14.78 12.53
CA THR A 610 29.38 -14.02 12.20
C THR A 610 29.02 -12.75 11.42
N PRO A 611 29.74 -11.63 11.62
CA PRO A 611 29.62 -10.47 10.73
C PRO A 611 29.97 -10.84 9.28
N GLY A 612 29.37 -10.13 8.33
CA GLY A 612 29.66 -10.30 6.90
C GLY A 612 31.05 -9.81 6.54
N GLY A 613 31.66 -10.45 5.53
CA GLY A 613 32.99 -10.13 5.05
C GLY A 613 33.10 -8.72 4.48
N GLN A 614 34.18 -8.02 4.83
CA GLN A 614 34.64 -6.80 4.19
C GLN A 614 35.77 -7.11 3.20
N PRO A 615 35.53 -7.31 1.90
CA PRO A 615 36.55 -7.06 0.90
C PRO A 615 36.81 -5.55 0.87
N GLY A 616 37.76 -5.08 1.69
CA GLY A 616 38.16 -3.68 1.66
C GLY A 616 38.97 -3.09 2.80
N ALA A 617 39.21 -3.76 3.94
CA ALA A 617 40.13 -3.20 4.95
C ALA A 617 41.56 -2.99 4.41
N ALA A 618 41.93 -3.70 3.34
CA ALA A 618 43.18 -3.51 2.62
C ALA A 618 43.22 -2.25 1.73
N ALA A 619 42.08 -1.70 1.30
CA ALA A 619 42.04 -0.52 0.43
C ALA A 619 42.20 0.79 1.21
N VAL A 620 41.67 0.87 2.43
CA VAL A 620 41.90 2.01 3.34
C VAL A 620 43.30 1.93 3.97
N SER A 621 43.77 0.73 4.31
CA SER A 621 45.15 0.52 4.79
C SER A 621 46.20 0.83 3.71
N ALA A 622 45.88 0.61 2.42
CA ALA A 622 46.74 1.01 1.30
C ALA A 622 46.72 2.53 1.00
N LEU A 623 45.79 3.28 1.60
CA LEU A 623 45.71 4.75 1.49
C LEU A 623 46.41 5.47 2.66
N LEU A 624 46.77 4.74 3.74
CA LEU A 624 47.63 5.27 4.79
C LEU A 624 49.11 4.96 4.48
N PRO A 625 50.01 5.96 4.49
CA PRO A 625 51.45 5.70 4.39
C PRO A 625 51.90 4.70 5.48
N GLY A 626 52.62 3.66 5.08
CA GLY A 626 52.93 2.45 5.86
C GLY A 626 53.85 2.61 7.09
N GLY A 627 53.60 3.57 7.97
CA GLY A 627 54.39 3.83 9.18
C GLY A 627 53.63 4.01 10.49
N LEU A 628 52.28 4.00 10.49
CA LEU A 628 51.49 4.34 11.70
C LEU A 628 50.95 3.13 12.50
N ALA A 629 51.48 1.93 12.29
CA ALA A 629 50.93 0.70 12.90
C ALA A 629 51.33 0.45 14.38
N SER A 630 51.90 1.42 15.10
CA SER A 630 52.42 1.17 16.46
C SER A 630 52.29 2.31 17.47
N SER A 631 51.11 2.94 17.59
CA SER A 631 50.79 3.75 18.78
C SER A 631 49.42 3.37 19.37
N THR A 632 49.42 2.90 20.61
CA THR A 632 48.27 2.47 21.42
C THR A 632 47.46 3.62 22.03
N ALA A 633 47.32 4.75 21.31
CA ALA A 633 46.34 5.79 21.61
C ALA A 633 45.37 5.84 20.42
N ALA A 634 44.07 5.74 20.67
CA ALA A 634 43.03 5.51 19.67
C ALA A 634 42.96 6.64 18.61
N VAL A 635 43.72 6.49 17.53
CA VAL A 635 43.57 7.26 16.29
C VAL A 635 42.40 6.65 15.51
N GLY A 636 41.35 7.42 15.18
CA GLY A 636 40.19 6.95 14.43
C GLY A 636 38.81 7.05 15.11
N GLY A 637 38.74 7.48 16.38
CA GLY A 637 37.46 7.71 17.06
C GLY A 637 36.59 8.78 16.36
N ALA A 638 37.21 9.84 15.84
CA ALA A 638 36.51 10.89 15.10
C ALA A 638 35.95 10.43 13.76
N TYR A 639 36.61 9.46 13.10
CA TYR A 639 36.07 8.83 11.89
C TYR A 639 34.89 7.92 12.24
N GLN A 640 34.95 7.19 13.34
CA GLN A 640 33.81 6.40 13.83
C GLN A 640 32.60 7.29 14.15
N ASP A 641 32.80 8.40 14.85
CA ASP A 641 31.74 9.36 15.15
C ASP A 641 31.18 10.00 13.89
N LEU A 642 32.03 10.36 12.93
CA LEU A 642 31.61 10.83 11.61
C LEU A 642 30.69 9.81 10.93
N PHE A 643 31.09 8.54 10.88
CA PHE A 643 30.31 7.50 10.21
C PHE A 643 29.00 7.19 10.94
N THR A 644 29.02 7.06 12.26
CA THR A 644 27.82 6.80 13.08
C THR A 644 26.81 7.93 12.95
N ASN A 645 27.23 9.18 13.10
CA ASN A 645 26.32 10.33 13.02
C ASN A 645 25.75 10.51 11.61
N THR A 646 26.55 10.28 10.57
CA THR A 646 26.10 10.35 9.17
C THR A 646 25.04 9.28 8.87
N ILE A 647 25.26 8.03 9.30
CA ILE A 647 24.32 6.92 9.08
C ILE A 647 23.01 7.18 9.82
N THR A 648 23.06 7.61 11.08
CA THR A 648 21.86 7.92 11.88
C THR A 648 21.03 9.04 11.23
N ASN A 649 21.69 10.11 10.76
CA ASN A 649 21.00 11.22 10.08
C ASN A 649 20.40 10.80 8.72
N LEU A 650 21.10 9.97 7.94
CA LEU A 650 20.58 9.43 6.66
C LEU A 650 19.41 8.46 6.85
N GLN A 651 19.47 7.59 7.86
CA GLN A 651 18.37 6.67 8.17
C GLN A 651 17.12 7.44 8.61
N SER A 652 17.28 8.51 9.40
CA SER A 652 16.19 9.41 9.78
C SER A 652 15.56 10.09 8.56
N LEU A 653 16.38 10.56 7.61
CA LEU A 653 15.91 11.12 6.33
C LEU A 653 15.16 10.09 5.47
N GLY A 654 15.70 8.86 5.35
CA GLY A 654 15.08 7.78 4.58
C GLY A 654 13.74 7.34 5.17
N ALA A 655 13.63 7.25 6.49
CA ALA A 655 12.37 6.96 7.18
C ALA A 655 11.32 8.07 6.97
N THR A 656 11.74 9.33 7.00
CA THR A 656 10.87 10.49 6.75
C THR A 656 10.37 10.51 5.30
N TRP A 657 11.22 10.17 4.34
CA TRP A 657 10.86 10.06 2.92
C TRP A 657 9.90 8.91 2.64
N ALA A 658 10.14 7.73 3.23
CA ALA A 658 9.25 6.58 3.09
C ALA A 658 7.86 6.82 3.72
N ALA A 659 7.79 7.62 4.79
CA ALA A 659 6.55 7.94 5.48
C ALA A 659 5.66 8.95 4.74
N ASN A 660 6.23 9.84 3.90
CA ASN A 660 5.46 10.87 3.17
C ASN A 660 6.10 11.20 1.79
N PRO A 661 5.93 10.34 0.77
CA PRO A 661 6.43 10.59 -0.60
C PRO A 661 5.62 11.64 -1.38
N ALA A 662 4.46 12.06 -0.85
CA ALA A 662 3.42 12.79 -1.55
C ALA A 662 3.82 14.16 -2.17
N PRO A 663 4.62 15.04 -1.53
CA PRO A 663 4.86 16.36 -2.10
C PRO A 663 5.82 16.33 -3.31
N PHE A 664 6.49 15.20 -3.58
CA PHE A 664 7.47 15.07 -4.65
C PHE A 664 6.84 14.59 -5.98
N LEU A 665 5.84 13.71 -5.93
CA LEU A 665 5.17 13.20 -7.14
C LEU A 665 4.41 14.30 -7.91
N GLY A 666 3.83 15.28 -7.22
CA GLY A 666 3.11 16.38 -7.86
C GLY A 666 4.02 17.41 -8.54
N GLN A 667 5.18 17.71 -7.93
CA GLN A 667 6.03 18.82 -8.36
C GLN A 667 7.11 18.41 -9.40
N ILE A 668 7.59 17.15 -9.37
CA ILE A 668 8.53 16.64 -10.40
C ILE A 668 7.90 16.63 -11.79
N VAL A 669 6.59 16.33 -11.86
CA VAL A 669 5.87 16.24 -13.12
C VAL A 669 5.72 17.62 -13.79
N SER A 670 5.84 18.73 -13.03
CA SER A 670 5.61 20.08 -13.57
C SER A 670 6.87 20.92 -13.82
N ASN A 671 7.99 20.69 -13.13
CA ASN A 671 9.23 21.47 -13.30
C ASN A 671 10.36 20.65 -13.94
N GLN A 672 10.11 20.12 -15.14
CA GLN A 672 11.03 19.30 -15.95
C GLN A 672 12.49 19.81 -15.92
N PHE A 673 13.35 18.97 -15.33
CA PHE A 673 14.81 18.85 -15.49
C PHE A 673 15.79 19.94 -14.99
N GLY A 674 15.39 21.19 -14.71
CA GLY A 674 16.35 22.26 -14.39
C GLY A 674 16.94 22.26 -12.96
N TYR A 675 16.09 22.20 -11.93
CA TYR A 675 16.52 22.45 -10.53
C TYR A 675 17.24 21.26 -9.90
N GLY A 676 16.82 20.03 -10.21
CA GLY A 676 17.53 18.83 -9.80
C GLY A 676 18.95 18.80 -10.38
N GLN A 677 19.13 19.16 -11.65
CA GLN A 677 20.46 19.24 -12.26
C GLN A 677 21.33 20.33 -11.63
N LEU A 678 20.78 21.50 -11.28
CA LEU A 678 21.52 22.57 -10.60
C LEU A 678 21.94 22.21 -9.17
N ILE A 679 21.05 21.57 -8.40
CA ILE A 679 21.34 21.12 -7.02
C ILE A 679 22.35 19.96 -7.04
N PHE A 680 22.16 18.96 -7.91
CA PHE A 680 23.10 17.85 -8.06
C PHE A 680 24.45 18.30 -8.66
N ALA A 681 24.47 19.29 -9.55
CA ALA A 681 25.72 19.84 -10.07
C ALA A 681 26.45 20.69 -9.03
N ALA A 682 25.75 21.53 -8.26
CA ALA A 682 26.35 22.33 -7.18
C ALA A 682 26.87 21.45 -6.04
N LEU A 683 26.09 20.45 -5.61
CA LEU A 683 26.51 19.49 -4.59
C LEU A 683 27.62 18.56 -5.10
N GLY A 684 27.54 18.13 -6.37
CA GLY A 684 28.57 17.32 -7.02
C GLY A 684 29.89 18.07 -7.22
N ASN A 685 29.84 19.35 -7.60
CA ASN A 685 31.03 20.20 -7.73
C ASN A 685 31.62 20.56 -6.36
N ALA A 686 30.81 20.92 -5.36
CA ALA A 686 31.27 21.18 -4.00
C ALA A 686 31.92 19.94 -3.35
N THR A 687 31.35 18.75 -3.55
CA THR A 687 31.92 17.48 -3.07
C THR A 687 33.22 17.14 -3.81
N ARG A 688 33.27 17.36 -5.14
CA ARG A 688 34.47 17.14 -5.94
C ARG A 688 35.59 18.09 -5.54
N ASP A 689 35.30 19.36 -5.33
CA ASP A 689 36.28 20.39 -4.99
C ASP A 689 36.75 20.27 -3.54
N PHE A 690 35.90 19.80 -2.62
CA PHE A 690 36.30 19.37 -1.28
C PHE A 690 37.23 18.15 -1.34
N THR A 691 36.93 17.18 -2.20
CA THR A 691 37.77 16.00 -2.43
C THR A 691 39.12 16.38 -3.07
N LEU A 692 39.15 17.36 -3.98
CA LEU A 692 40.38 17.91 -4.58
C LEU A 692 41.21 18.70 -3.55
N GLY A 693 40.58 19.47 -2.67
CA GLY A 693 41.24 20.13 -1.52
C GLY A 693 41.81 19.12 -0.52
N LEU A 694 41.09 18.04 -0.25
CA LEU A 694 41.52 16.93 0.61
C LEU A 694 42.71 16.17 -0.01
N ALA A 695 42.71 15.97 -1.33
CA ALA A 695 43.82 15.37 -2.07
C ALA A 695 45.05 16.30 -2.18
N GLY A 696 44.88 17.62 -2.00
CA GLY A 696 45.94 18.62 -1.98
C GLY A 696 46.64 18.79 -0.62
N LEU A 697 46.12 18.17 0.45
CA LEU A 697 46.69 18.22 1.80
C LEU A 697 48.05 17.51 1.95
N PRO A 698 48.31 16.32 1.36
CA PRO A 698 49.57 15.61 1.56
C PRO A 698 50.84 16.38 1.13
N PRO A 699 50.86 17.11 -0.01
CA PRO A 699 51.99 17.98 -0.38
C PRO A 699 52.22 19.16 0.58
N THR A 700 51.16 19.82 1.06
CA THR A 700 51.24 20.90 2.06
C THR A 700 51.71 20.41 3.42
N PHE A 701 51.28 19.21 3.83
CA PHE A 701 51.79 18.57 5.05
C PHE A 701 53.26 18.18 4.91
N GLN A 702 53.72 17.78 3.72
CA GLN A 702 55.15 17.55 3.47
C GLN A 702 55.98 18.83 3.57
N THR A 703 55.47 19.98 3.09
CA THR A 703 56.18 21.27 3.18
C THR A 703 56.25 21.78 4.61
N ALA A 704 55.14 21.68 5.34
CA ALA A 704 55.10 21.97 6.78
C ALA A 704 56.06 21.07 7.58
N PHE A 705 56.13 19.77 7.26
CA PHE A 705 57.08 18.85 7.90
C PHE A 705 58.55 19.23 7.64
N GLN A 706 58.85 19.74 6.44
CA GLN A 706 60.18 20.25 6.10
C GLN A 706 60.51 21.56 6.81
N ALA A 707 59.55 22.47 6.98
CA ALA A 707 59.72 23.70 7.77
C ALA A 707 59.95 23.40 9.27
N VAL A 708 59.25 22.41 9.82
CA VAL A 708 59.48 21.90 11.19
C VAL A 708 60.88 21.29 11.33
N LEU A 709 61.33 20.48 10.35
CA LEU A 709 62.69 19.92 10.33
C LEU A 709 63.78 20.99 10.23
N ALA A 710 63.47 22.15 9.65
CA ALA A 710 64.36 23.31 9.55
C ALA A 710 64.32 24.23 10.78
N GLY A 711 63.48 23.93 11.78
CA GLY A 711 63.31 24.74 13.00
C GLY A 711 62.46 26.00 12.81
N ASP A 712 61.78 26.15 11.67
CA ASP A 712 60.85 27.25 11.38
C ASP A 712 59.41 26.84 11.68
N PHE A 713 59.06 26.91 12.96
CA PHE A 713 57.74 26.52 13.46
C PHE A 713 56.64 27.54 13.09
N SER A 714 57.01 28.78 12.80
CA SER A 714 56.08 29.82 12.34
C SER A 714 55.68 29.59 10.89
N GLY A 715 56.65 29.24 10.03
CA GLY A 715 56.41 28.88 8.62
C GLY A 715 55.58 27.61 8.47
N ALA A 716 55.86 26.59 9.30
CA ALA A 716 55.07 25.35 9.30
C ALA A 716 53.60 25.59 9.67
N ALA A 717 53.34 26.45 10.67
CA ALA A 717 51.99 26.79 11.10
C ALA A 717 51.23 27.61 10.03
N SER A 718 51.90 28.52 9.32
CA SER A 718 51.28 29.29 8.23
C SER A 718 50.97 28.44 7.00
N ASP A 719 51.88 27.54 6.62
CA ASP A 719 51.71 26.64 5.47
C ASP A 719 50.59 25.62 5.72
N MET A 720 50.46 25.15 6.97
CA MET A 720 49.35 24.29 7.41
C MET A 720 48.01 25.03 7.46
N ALA A 721 48.00 26.27 7.95
CA ALA A 721 46.80 27.11 7.95
C ALA A 721 46.31 27.41 6.53
N GLU A 722 47.24 27.62 5.59
CA GLU A 722 46.93 27.86 4.18
C GLU A 722 46.42 26.59 3.46
N GLY A 723 46.95 25.41 3.81
CA GLY A 723 46.46 24.12 3.30
C GLY A 723 45.05 23.77 3.78
N LEU A 724 44.75 24.04 5.06
CA LEU A 724 43.42 23.82 5.64
C LEU A 724 42.40 24.87 5.17
N SER A 725 42.82 26.12 4.89
CA SER A 725 41.93 27.14 4.33
C SER A 725 41.49 26.82 2.89
N LYS A 726 42.37 26.20 2.10
CA LYS A 726 42.08 25.75 0.71
C LYS A 726 41.04 24.62 0.63
N LEU A 727 40.77 23.94 1.75
CA LEU A 727 39.70 22.94 1.88
C LEU A 727 38.30 23.58 1.94
N VAL A 728 38.22 24.88 2.28
CA VAL A 728 36.96 25.62 2.46
C VAL A 728 36.75 26.65 1.35
N ALA A 729 37.82 27.33 0.89
CA ALA A 729 37.77 28.26 -0.24
C ALA A 729 39.13 28.32 -0.98
N THR A 730 39.13 28.22 -2.31
CA THR A 730 40.34 28.17 -3.15
C THR A 730 40.75 29.52 -3.73
N GLY A 731 39.92 30.57 -3.61
CA GLY A 731 40.27 31.94 -4.00
C GLY A 731 39.05 32.86 -4.19
N VAL A 732 39.30 34.10 -4.61
CA VAL A 732 38.26 35.06 -5.02
C VAL A 732 38.59 35.54 -6.43
N ASP A 733 37.71 35.27 -7.40
CA ASP A 733 37.86 35.84 -8.74
C ASP A 733 37.44 37.30 -8.70
N THR A 734 38.41 38.20 -8.90
CA THR A 734 38.25 39.65 -8.86
C THR A 734 38.28 40.29 -10.25
N SER A 735 38.23 39.47 -11.31
CA SER A 735 38.26 39.96 -12.70
C SER A 735 37.04 40.81 -13.10
N ASP A 736 35.95 40.71 -12.33
CA ASP A 736 34.78 41.59 -12.42
C ASP A 736 34.39 42.10 -11.02
N LEU A 737 34.69 43.37 -10.75
CA LEU A 737 34.39 44.03 -9.47
C LEU A 737 32.88 44.19 -9.18
N SER A 738 32.01 43.86 -10.14
CA SER A 738 30.55 43.82 -9.97
C SER A 738 29.99 42.43 -9.64
N ASN A 739 30.81 41.37 -9.71
CA ASN A 739 30.40 39.99 -9.44
C ASN A 739 31.58 39.18 -8.87
N ILE A 740 31.92 39.46 -7.61
CA ILE A 740 32.97 38.77 -6.86
C ILE A 740 32.56 37.30 -6.65
N LYS A 741 33.25 36.35 -7.31
CA LYS A 741 33.00 34.91 -7.15
C LYS A 741 33.98 34.31 -6.14
N LEU A 742 33.45 33.71 -5.07
CA LEU A 742 34.21 32.80 -4.22
C LEU A 742 34.46 31.51 -5.01
N LEU A 743 35.71 31.09 -5.12
CA LEU A 743 36.13 29.82 -5.71
C LEU A 743 36.31 28.80 -4.57
N GLY A 744 35.88 27.55 -4.78
CA GLY A 744 35.98 26.44 -3.81
C GLY A 744 34.62 25.90 -3.33
N PRO A 745 34.60 24.93 -2.38
CA PRO A 745 33.39 24.18 -2.01
C PRO A 745 32.22 25.05 -1.54
N VAL A 746 32.49 26.15 -0.83
CA VAL A 746 31.48 27.13 -0.41
C VAL A 746 31.01 28.02 -1.57
N GLY A 747 31.89 28.30 -2.54
CA GLY A 747 31.57 29.04 -3.76
C GLY A 747 30.65 28.28 -4.71
N ASP A 748 30.81 26.95 -4.77
CA ASP A 748 29.99 26.05 -5.57
C ASP A 748 28.57 25.83 -5.01
N LEU A 749 28.33 26.21 -3.75
CA LEU A 749 27.00 26.23 -3.12
C LEU A 749 26.23 27.53 -3.39
N LEU A 750 26.90 28.61 -3.84
CA LEU A 750 26.26 29.90 -4.16
C LEU A 750 25.14 29.82 -5.24
N PRO A 751 25.20 28.95 -6.26
CA PRO A 751 24.10 28.78 -7.21
C PRO A 751 22.80 28.27 -6.57
N ILE A 752 22.89 27.46 -5.48
CA ILE A 752 21.71 26.98 -4.74
C ILE A 752 20.98 28.15 -4.07
N LEU A 753 21.73 29.15 -3.59
CA LEU A 753 21.17 30.38 -3.00
C LEU A 753 20.52 31.33 -4.03
N ARG A 754 20.75 31.11 -5.34
CA ARG A 754 20.11 31.86 -6.44
C ARG A 754 18.80 31.22 -6.92
N ILE A 755 18.49 29.99 -6.50
CA ILE A 755 17.25 29.28 -6.87
C ILE A 755 15.99 30.10 -6.53
N PRO A 756 15.89 30.80 -5.37
CA PRO A 756 14.76 31.69 -5.08
C PRO A 756 14.72 32.95 -5.96
N GLY A 757 15.88 33.45 -6.41
CA GLY A 757 16.00 34.64 -7.26
C GLY A 757 15.61 34.39 -8.71
N ASP A 758 15.95 33.23 -9.26
CA ASP A 758 15.63 32.86 -10.65
C ASP A 758 14.21 32.29 -10.80
N THR A 759 13.64 31.71 -9.73
CA THR A 759 12.21 31.33 -9.68
C THR A 759 11.28 32.55 -9.58
N ALA A 760 11.74 33.67 -9.01
CA ALA A 760 10.96 34.89 -8.85
C ALA A 760 10.60 35.58 -10.18
N PHE A 761 11.36 35.36 -11.26
CA PHE A 761 11.06 35.96 -12.56
C PHE A 761 10.13 35.10 -13.45
N ASN A 762 10.12 33.77 -13.29
CA ASN A 762 9.22 32.88 -14.06
C ASN A 762 7.88 32.58 -13.36
N VAL A 763 7.75 32.85 -12.06
CA VAL A 763 6.51 32.68 -11.26
C VAL A 763 5.87 34.03 -10.91
N ALA A 764 6.29 35.13 -11.54
CA ALA A 764 5.79 36.48 -11.28
C ALA A 764 4.28 36.70 -11.57
N ASN A 765 3.54 35.70 -12.06
CA ASN A 765 2.14 35.88 -12.44
C ASN A 765 1.06 35.17 -11.60
N VAL A 766 1.31 34.30 -10.61
CA VAL A 766 0.16 33.60 -9.98
C VAL A 766 0.13 33.38 -8.46
N ILE A 767 1.20 33.21 -7.66
CA ILE A 767 1.01 32.86 -6.22
C ILE A 767 1.99 33.58 -5.29
N ARG A 768 1.47 34.20 -4.22
CA ARG A 768 2.18 35.10 -3.30
C ARG A 768 2.77 34.44 -2.03
N THR A 769 2.83 33.11 -1.98
CA THR A 769 3.25 32.36 -0.78
C THR A 769 4.74 31.93 -0.77
N PRO A 770 5.42 31.59 -1.88
CA PRO A 770 6.82 31.14 -1.84
C PRO A 770 7.87 32.28 -1.82
N THR A 771 7.44 33.54 -1.82
CA THR A 771 8.33 34.73 -1.80
C THR A 771 8.35 35.45 -0.45
N ASP A 772 7.70 34.88 0.57
CA ASP A 772 7.62 35.49 1.87
C ASP A 772 9.00 35.46 2.56
N THR A 773 9.57 36.64 2.81
CA THR A 773 10.81 36.83 3.57
C THR A 773 10.50 37.27 5.01
N THR A 774 9.22 37.23 5.41
CA THR A 774 8.83 37.65 6.75
C THR A 774 9.42 36.75 7.81
N VAL A 775 9.83 37.41 8.88
CA VAL A 775 10.22 36.83 10.14
C VAL A 775 9.20 37.36 11.14
N SER A 776 8.25 36.52 11.55
CA SER A 776 7.31 36.87 12.62
C SER A 776 7.70 36.12 13.89
N VAL A 777 7.80 36.85 14.99
CA VAL A 777 8.04 36.28 16.32
C VAL A 777 7.01 36.90 17.25
N GLU A 778 6.09 36.10 17.77
CA GLU A 778 4.99 36.56 18.61
C GLU A 778 4.97 35.80 19.95
N PHE A 779 4.72 36.53 21.04
CA PHE A 779 4.51 35.95 22.36
C PHE A 779 3.04 35.57 22.52
N THR A 780 2.75 34.27 22.63
CA THR A 780 1.38 33.73 22.65
C THR A 780 0.85 33.47 24.07
N SER A 781 1.73 33.35 25.07
CA SER A 781 1.36 33.16 26.48
C SER A 781 2.44 33.73 27.42
N TYR A 782 2.04 34.25 28.58
CA TYR A 782 2.95 34.82 29.59
C TYR A 782 3.29 33.82 30.71
N VAL A 783 2.42 32.85 31.02
CA VAL A 783 2.64 31.81 32.03
C VAL A 783 1.89 30.51 31.67
N PRO A 784 2.59 29.41 31.31
CA PRO A 784 4.02 29.37 30.98
C PRO A 784 4.32 30.19 29.71
N PRO A 785 5.50 30.83 29.60
CA PRO A 785 5.83 31.63 28.43
C PRO A 785 5.83 30.76 27.17
N ALA A 786 5.14 31.19 26.11
CA ALA A 786 5.12 30.53 24.81
C ALA A 786 5.39 31.55 23.71
N ILE A 787 6.26 31.18 22.77
CA ILE A 787 6.68 32.00 21.63
C ILE A 787 6.37 31.22 20.35
N THR A 788 5.79 31.90 19.37
CA THR A 788 5.55 31.34 18.03
C THR A 788 6.39 32.12 17.03
N GLY A 789 7.19 31.41 16.24
CA GLY A 789 8.15 32.00 15.30
C GLY A 789 7.98 31.44 13.90
N THR A 790 7.59 32.26 12.92
CA THR A 790 7.46 31.82 11.52
C THR A 790 8.57 32.46 10.69
N PHE A 791 9.38 31.61 10.05
CA PHE A 791 10.35 32.03 9.04
C PHE A 791 9.84 31.66 7.66
N GLY A 792 9.84 32.63 6.75
CA GLY A 792 9.66 32.37 5.33
C GLY A 792 10.73 31.44 4.76
N LEU A 793 10.36 30.65 3.74
CA LEU A 793 11.22 29.63 3.12
C LEU A 793 12.62 30.13 2.73
N PRO A 794 12.80 31.33 2.14
CA PRO A 794 14.14 31.82 1.80
C PRO A 794 15.03 32.05 3.03
N VAL A 795 14.46 32.51 4.14
CA VAL A 795 15.20 32.81 5.38
C VAL A 795 15.60 31.51 6.09
N ALA A 796 14.69 30.53 6.14
CA ALA A 796 14.97 29.21 6.71
C ALA A 796 16.09 28.49 5.94
N LEU A 797 15.99 28.41 4.61
CA LEU A 797 17.02 27.78 3.77
C LEU A 797 18.35 28.53 3.81
N THR A 798 18.35 29.85 4.02
CA THR A 798 19.58 30.63 4.18
C THR A 798 20.27 30.32 5.50
N LEU A 799 19.51 30.16 6.59
CA LEU A 799 20.05 29.70 7.88
C LEU A 799 20.57 28.26 7.80
N ASP A 800 19.83 27.36 7.15
CA ASP A 800 20.22 25.97 6.93
C ASP A 800 21.49 25.86 6.05
N ALA A 801 21.68 26.77 5.08
CA ALA A 801 22.86 26.84 4.23
C ALA A 801 24.08 27.39 4.99
N ALA A 802 23.89 28.44 5.79
CA ALA A 802 24.95 29.08 6.56
C ALA A 802 25.42 28.21 7.73
N GLY A 803 24.55 27.34 8.26
CA GLY A 803 24.84 26.48 9.41
C GLY A 803 26.08 25.62 9.22
N SER A 804 26.23 24.99 8.05
CA SER A 804 27.36 24.09 7.76
C SER A 804 28.71 24.81 7.77
N ALA A 805 28.79 26.06 7.30
CA ALA A 805 30.01 26.84 7.34
C ALA A 805 30.39 27.24 8.78
N VAL A 806 29.41 27.56 9.62
CA VAL A 806 29.62 27.90 11.03
C VAL A 806 30.05 26.68 11.84
N THR A 807 29.41 25.53 11.64
CA THR A 807 29.78 24.28 12.33
C THR A 807 31.14 23.76 11.87
N THR A 808 31.50 23.94 10.58
CA THR A 808 32.86 23.70 10.08
C THR A 808 33.89 24.61 10.73
N ALA A 809 33.62 25.91 10.84
CA ALA A 809 34.53 26.85 11.50
C ALA A 809 34.76 26.49 12.99
N ASN A 810 33.70 26.10 13.70
CA ASN A 810 33.80 25.61 15.09
C ASN A 810 34.57 24.28 15.19
N ALA A 811 34.40 23.37 14.22
CA ALA A 811 35.15 22.12 14.15
C ALA A 811 36.64 22.36 13.87
N VAL A 812 36.98 23.29 12.97
CA VAL A 812 38.36 23.74 12.74
C VAL A 812 38.96 24.32 14.02
N GLY A 813 38.21 25.17 14.74
CA GLY A 813 38.64 25.72 16.04
C GLY A 813 38.91 24.64 17.09
N THR A 814 38.07 23.59 17.13
CA THR A 814 38.25 22.43 18.01
C THR A 814 39.52 21.65 17.66
N SER A 815 39.79 21.40 16.37
CA SER A 815 41.00 20.73 15.90
C SER A 815 42.28 21.53 16.20
N VAL A 816 42.25 22.85 15.98
CA VAL A 816 43.37 23.75 16.30
C VAL A 816 43.64 23.80 17.81
N THR A 817 42.59 23.82 18.62
CA THR A 817 42.71 23.82 20.09
C THR A 817 43.26 22.49 20.60
N ALA A 818 42.79 21.36 20.07
CA ALA A 818 43.31 20.03 20.41
C ALA A 818 44.79 19.88 20.04
N LEU A 819 45.18 20.34 18.84
CA LEU A 819 46.58 20.37 18.40
C LEU A 819 47.44 21.27 19.30
N THR A 820 46.97 22.49 19.56
CA THR A 820 47.71 23.48 20.38
C THR A 820 47.91 22.97 21.81
N ASN A 821 46.89 22.37 22.42
CA ASN A 821 46.98 21.81 23.77
C ASN A 821 47.93 20.61 23.84
N ALA A 822 47.91 19.73 22.83
CA ALA A 822 48.81 18.58 22.77
C ALA A 822 50.28 19.01 22.56
N VAL A 823 50.52 20.01 21.71
CA VAL A 823 51.84 20.59 21.49
C VAL A 823 52.34 21.33 22.73
N GLN A 824 51.50 22.11 23.41
CA GLN A 824 51.84 22.77 24.68
C GLN A 824 52.13 21.77 25.81
N ALA A 825 51.47 20.61 25.80
CA ALA A 825 51.70 19.53 26.75
C ALA A 825 52.95 18.67 26.42
N GLY A 826 53.58 18.87 25.25
CA GLY A 826 54.69 18.05 24.76
C GLY A 826 54.29 16.61 24.37
N ASP A 827 52.99 16.35 24.19
CA ASP A 827 52.44 15.04 23.84
C ASP A 827 52.31 14.91 22.32
N TRP A 828 53.41 14.50 21.69
CA TRP A 828 53.51 14.34 20.24
C TRP A 828 52.56 13.26 19.66
N PRO A 829 52.33 12.10 20.30
CA PRO A 829 51.29 11.16 19.88
C PRO A 829 49.88 11.78 19.86
N ALA A 830 49.50 12.57 20.86
CA ALA A 830 48.21 13.25 20.89
C ALA A 830 48.12 14.38 19.84
N ALA A 831 49.21 15.10 19.58
CA ALA A 831 49.27 16.13 18.54
C ALA A 831 49.12 15.53 17.13
N ILE A 832 49.77 14.39 16.87
CA ILE A 832 49.61 13.64 15.62
C ILE A 832 48.18 13.07 15.51
N GLY A 833 47.63 12.52 16.59
CA GLY A 833 46.24 12.04 16.62
C GLY A 833 45.22 13.15 16.32
N ALA A 834 45.35 14.30 16.97
CA ALA A 834 44.50 15.47 16.71
C ALA A 834 44.60 15.97 15.27
N LEU A 835 45.78 15.84 14.64
CA LEU A 835 46.00 16.20 13.23
C LEU A 835 45.41 15.17 12.26
N VAL A 836 45.54 13.87 12.56
CA VAL A 836 44.96 12.78 11.74
C VAL A 836 43.43 12.76 11.84
N ASP A 837 42.88 13.10 12.99
CA ASP A 837 41.43 13.16 13.23
C ASP A 837 40.83 14.51 12.76
N ALA A 838 41.63 15.56 12.55
CA ALA A 838 41.14 16.88 12.14
C ALA A 838 40.27 16.86 10.87
N PRO A 839 40.62 16.15 9.78
CA PRO A 839 39.74 16.04 8.61
C PRO A 839 38.39 15.40 8.94
N ALA A 840 38.36 14.37 9.81
CA ALA A 840 37.11 13.73 10.22
C ALA A 840 36.26 14.62 11.11
N VAL A 841 36.87 15.36 12.05
CA VAL A 841 36.19 16.32 12.92
C VAL A 841 35.59 17.46 12.09
N VAL A 842 36.34 17.99 11.11
CA VAL A 842 35.90 19.06 10.20
C VAL A 842 34.79 18.57 9.27
N ALA A 843 34.91 17.37 8.69
CA ALA A 843 33.87 16.75 7.89
C ALA A 843 32.61 16.46 8.71
N ASN A 844 32.77 16.01 9.95
CA ASN A 844 31.65 15.74 10.85
C ASN A 844 30.95 17.03 11.26
N GLY A 845 31.70 18.11 11.51
CA GLY A 845 31.15 19.45 11.73
C GLY A 845 30.36 19.94 10.52
N PHE A 846 30.89 19.76 9.31
CA PHE A 846 30.23 20.17 8.07
C PHE A 846 28.93 19.39 7.79
N LEU A 847 28.96 18.07 7.96
CA LEU A 847 27.85 17.18 7.60
C LEU A 847 26.83 17.05 8.72
N ASN A 848 27.27 16.88 9.96
CA ASN A 848 26.44 16.48 11.10
C ASN A 848 26.56 17.40 12.32
N GLY A 849 27.35 18.48 12.24
CA GLY A 849 27.57 19.38 13.37
C GLY A 849 26.29 20.08 13.82
N GLN A 850 26.17 20.34 15.12
CA GLN A 850 25.06 21.12 15.68
C GLN A 850 25.63 22.23 16.56
N GLY A 851 25.09 23.43 16.45
CA GLY A 851 25.47 24.59 17.26
C GLY A 851 24.31 25.57 17.40
N THR A 852 24.49 26.62 18.19
CA THR A 852 23.49 27.68 18.33
C THR A 852 24.10 29.08 18.17
N MET A 853 23.34 29.99 17.55
CA MET A 853 23.65 31.41 17.42
C MET A 853 22.58 32.21 18.16
N THR A 854 23.00 33.02 19.11
CA THR A 854 22.10 33.79 19.98
C THR A 854 21.83 35.19 19.41
N VAL A 855 20.56 35.58 19.30
CA VAL A 855 20.15 36.93 18.89
C VAL A 855 19.33 37.58 20.02
N PRO A 856 19.79 38.71 20.58
CA PRO A 856 19.03 39.41 21.62
C PRO A 856 17.79 40.09 21.01
N LEU A 857 16.63 39.89 21.62
CA LEU A 857 15.40 40.59 21.30
C LEU A 857 15.18 41.75 22.28
N SER A 858 14.95 42.95 21.74
CA SER A 858 14.41 44.06 22.53
C SER A 858 12.90 43.92 22.62
N VAL A 859 12.39 43.43 23.76
CA VAL A 859 10.96 43.32 24.04
C VAL A 859 10.62 44.26 25.21
N PRO A 860 9.59 45.13 25.12
CA PRO A 860 9.37 46.18 26.12
C PRO A 860 8.98 45.71 27.53
N ILE A 861 8.79 44.40 27.75
CA ILE A 861 8.01 43.84 28.86
C ILE A 861 8.75 42.71 29.60
N VAL A 862 10.00 42.39 29.23
CA VAL A 862 10.87 41.37 29.87
C VAL A 862 12.27 41.95 30.11
N ASP A 863 13.02 41.44 31.10
CA ASP A 863 14.35 41.97 31.47
C ASP A 863 15.39 41.68 30.36
N SER A 864 15.33 40.49 29.76
CA SER A 864 16.04 40.15 28.53
C SER A 864 15.39 38.93 27.85
N ALA A 865 15.42 38.88 26.52
CA ALA A 865 15.03 37.70 25.76
C ALA A 865 16.08 37.44 24.68
N VAL A 866 16.53 36.19 24.56
CA VAL A 866 17.51 35.80 23.55
C VAL A 866 16.99 34.59 22.79
N ILE A 867 16.94 34.67 21.47
CA ILE A 867 16.57 33.55 20.62
C ILE A 867 17.84 32.74 20.30
N ASN A 868 17.78 31.42 20.51
CA ASN A 868 18.87 30.49 20.21
C ASN A 868 18.58 29.84 18.85
N PHE A 869 19.11 30.44 17.77
CA PHE A 869 18.99 29.88 16.43
C PHE A 869 19.91 28.67 16.26
N PRO A 870 19.43 27.49 15.86
CA PRO A 870 20.30 26.36 15.59
C PRO A 870 21.08 26.60 14.29
N VAL A 871 22.38 26.33 14.32
CA VAL A 871 23.26 26.30 13.14
C VAL A 871 23.73 24.87 12.95
N ASN A 872 23.31 24.25 11.85
CA ASN A 872 23.40 22.81 11.66
C ASN A 872 24.24 22.43 10.43
N GLY A 873 24.87 21.26 10.49
CA GLY A 873 25.49 20.59 9.36
C GLY A 873 24.47 20.16 8.31
N ILE A 874 24.94 19.92 7.10
CA ILE A 874 24.12 19.72 5.90
C ILE A 874 23.05 18.63 6.04
N LEU A 875 23.29 17.59 6.84
CA LEU A 875 22.47 16.39 6.95
C LEU A 875 21.60 16.32 8.21
N VAL A 876 21.69 17.31 9.11
CA VAL A 876 20.99 17.26 10.40
C VAL A 876 19.47 17.36 10.21
N PRO A 877 18.67 16.40 10.72
CA PRO A 877 17.21 16.45 10.60
C PRO A 877 16.59 17.74 11.17
N PRO A 878 15.45 18.23 10.62
CA PRO A 878 14.80 19.43 11.11
C PRO A 878 14.31 19.21 12.56
N HIS A 879 14.53 20.21 13.42
CA HIS A 879 14.11 20.17 14.82
C HIS A 879 13.67 21.56 15.31
N ASP A 880 12.94 21.57 16.42
CA ASP A 880 12.47 22.79 17.07
C ASP A 880 13.63 23.56 17.73
N TYR A 881 13.52 24.88 17.80
CA TYR A 881 14.54 25.76 18.38
C TYR A 881 14.01 26.50 19.62
N THR A 882 14.91 26.98 20.48
CA THR A 882 14.56 27.52 21.80
C THR A 882 14.86 29.02 21.92
N ALA A 883 14.16 29.70 22.83
CA ALA A 883 14.53 31.02 23.32
C ALA A 883 14.65 31.01 24.83
N THR A 884 15.65 31.73 25.34
CA THR A 884 15.82 31.96 26.77
C THR A 884 15.23 33.32 27.12
N VAL A 885 14.20 33.35 27.96
CA VAL A 885 13.49 34.56 28.39
C VAL A 885 13.72 34.78 29.88
N VAL A 886 14.15 35.98 30.26
CA VAL A 886 14.34 36.40 31.65
C VAL A 886 13.21 37.34 32.06
N ILE A 887 12.42 36.91 33.05
CA ILE A 887 11.31 37.68 33.62
C ILE A 887 11.52 37.75 35.13
N ALA A 888 11.66 38.96 35.68
CA ALA A 888 11.85 39.20 37.11
C ALA A 888 13.03 38.39 37.71
N GLY A 889 14.12 38.26 36.95
CA GLY A 889 15.33 37.54 37.37
C GLY A 889 15.32 36.02 37.24
N PHE A 890 14.24 35.39 36.73
CA PHE A 890 14.18 33.95 36.46
C PHE A 890 14.31 33.65 34.97
N SER A 891 15.18 32.70 34.60
CA SER A 891 15.39 32.24 33.22
C SER A 891 14.44 31.09 32.88
N TYR A 892 13.76 31.21 31.75
CA TYR A 892 12.90 30.17 31.18
C TYR A 892 13.39 29.82 29.77
N ASP A 893 13.68 28.55 29.50
CA ASP A 893 13.88 28.05 28.14
C ASP A 893 12.53 27.69 27.53
N VAL A 894 12.17 28.39 26.47
CA VAL A 894 10.88 28.32 25.81
C VAL A 894 11.09 27.73 24.42
N PRO A 895 10.49 26.58 24.08
CA PRO A 895 10.49 26.11 22.71
C PRO A 895 9.69 27.09 21.84
N ILE A 896 10.29 27.54 20.75
CA ILE A 896 9.59 28.37 19.77
C ILE A 896 8.85 27.41 18.82
N MET A 897 7.53 27.38 18.92
CA MET A 897 6.69 26.58 18.04
C MET A 897 6.63 27.28 16.68
N GLY A 898 7.01 26.61 15.58
CA GLY A 898 7.16 27.30 14.30
C GLY A 898 7.85 26.51 13.18
N THR A 899 8.45 27.23 12.22
CA THR A 899 9.23 26.65 11.12
C THR A 899 10.44 25.86 11.66
N PRO A 900 10.52 24.52 11.52
CA PRO A 900 11.68 23.75 11.96
C PRO A 900 12.93 24.13 11.15
N ILE A 901 14.09 24.19 11.81
CA ILE A 901 15.37 24.54 11.19
C ILE A 901 16.28 23.30 11.26
N GLY A 902 16.99 22.98 10.19
CA GLY A 902 17.76 21.74 10.05
C GLY A 902 18.99 21.92 9.16
N GLY A 903 19.43 20.85 8.51
CA GLY A 903 20.41 20.92 7.43
C GLY A 903 19.74 21.28 6.10
N ILE A 904 20.51 21.89 5.19
CA ILE A 904 20.00 22.32 3.87
C ILE A 904 19.42 21.15 3.04
N VAL A 905 19.97 19.93 3.18
CA VAL A 905 19.47 18.75 2.45
C VAL A 905 18.07 18.34 2.96
N PRO A 906 17.86 18.11 4.27
CA PRO A 906 16.52 17.95 4.84
C PRO A 906 15.57 19.13 4.55
N GLY A 907 16.05 20.37 4.61
CA GLY A 907 15.26 21.57 4.31
C GLY A 907 14.73 21.58 2.87
N LEU A 908 15.55 21.17 1.90
CA LEU A 908 15.16 21.04 0.49
C LEU A 908 14.31 19.81 0.18
N LEU A 909 14.49 18.71 0.92
CA LEU A 909 13.78 17.43 0.71
C LEU A 909 12.43 17.37 1.41
N THR A 910 12.27 18.07 2.54
CA THR A 910 11.11 17.95 3.41
C THR A 910 10.36 19.27 3.54
N TYR A 911 11.05 20.34 3.93
CA TYR A 911 10.39 21.61 4.27
C TYR A 911 9.98 22.43 3.04
N ALA A 912 10.86 22.58 2.04
CA ALA A 912 10.55 23.32 0.81
C ALA A 912 9.35 22.71 0.05
N PRO A 913 9.27 21.39 -0.20
CA PRO A 913 8.12 20.78 -0.86
C PRO A 913 6.82 20.91 -0.06
N GLN A 914 6.88 20.86 1.27
CA GLN A 914 5.70 21.02 2.13
C GLN A 914 5.13 22.44 2.07
N GLN A 915 5.98 23.47 2.01
CA GLN A 915 5.55 24.86 1.82
C GLN A 915 4.98 25.09 0.41
N PHE A 916 5.56 24.46 -0.63
CA PHE A 916 4.99 24.49 -1.98
C PHE A 916 3.64 23.77 -2.06
N ALA A 917 3.50 22.61 -1.40
CA ALA A 917 2.24 21.87 -1.32
C ALA A 917 1.16 22.67 -0.57
N ASN A 918 1.50 23.34 0.53
CA ASN A 918 0.58 24.23 1.26
C ASN A 918 0.18 25.46 0.42
N ALA A 919 1.09 26.02 -0.38
CA ALA A 919 0.80 27.13 -1.29
C ALA A 919 -0.12 26.73 -2.46
N ILE A 920 -0.08 25.47 -2.89
CA ILE A 920 -0.93 24.92 -3.96
C ILE A 920 -2.27 24.38 -3.40
N GLY A 921 -2.26 23.82 -2.18
CA GLY A 921 -3.41 23.23 -1.50
C GLY A 921 -4.39 24.24 -0.90
N ALA A 922 -4.02 25.52 -0.78
CA ALA A 922 -4.91 26.59 -0.31
C ALA A 922 -5.96 27.05 -1.35
N ALA A 923 -6.11 26.34 -2.47
CA ALA A 923 -7.15 26.56 -3.48
C ALA A 923 -8.23 25.46 -3.51
N GLY A 924 -8.45 24.76 -2.38
CA GLY A 924 -9.55 23.80 -2.18
C GLY A 924 -10.51 24.25 -1.09
#